data_AF-A0A017HIV2-F1
#
_entry.id   AF-A0A017HIV2-F1
#
_cell.length_a   1.000
_cell.length_b   1.000
_cell.length_c   1.000
_cell.angle_alpha   90.00
_cell.angle_beta   90.00
_cell.angle_gamma   90.00
#
_symmetry.space_group_name_H-M   'P 1'
#
loop_
_entity.id
_entity.type
_entity.pdbx_description
1 polymer ?
#
loop_
_entity_poly.entity_id
_entity_poly.type
_entity_poly.pdbx_seq_one_letter_code
_entity_poly.pdbx_strand_id
1 'polypeptide(L)'
;MKTFGDTILLSASDVMRFAGCQHATAHDLRWMRREPPKPREAGAEAVILQGKGDAHEAGHLDKLRADGRRIIGIEGNDLVRDVGATLAALREGPEVIYQGALMARGEGAAWGGWSDFLERVDRPSKLGEYSYEVVDTKLKRSVTAKHVLQLALYSDLLAEVQGVHPEHIHVELGTGKRATLRLVEFAAYARRLRRRLQGFVASPWATRAAPCADCDLCRWGDACDDQWRAEDSLFGVANISKVQVAKLEAAGVRTMAELASLDRVVRGLSPSTQGKLVLQAKLQHDRKTGEPTHVLREPEPGRGYALLPRRDPGDIFYDIEGDPHVDGGGLEYLHGLWCGGEFHALWSHDRAGEKEALRKLLGFFEARLRESPEAHIYHYAAYEVTALKRLTVRHGIGEALLDRLLRERRFVDLYTVVRGAVVASEDNYSIKSLEALYGLERDGEVKTAGGSVVAYERYRDTGDEAILKEIEAYNRVDCVSTEKLRDWLVTVRPAGEWPVLGQGSADAEESDSARKDREHEEEVRRLLGEPGEDKVRRALLDLGLFHRREAKPAWWAVLASVDKQPEELEEDLDALGGLEAMGPAEPTSTRKSVQRRYRFPPQETKIRAGQTVSVPTDGFPDTVEVVELDHARGEVLLKKGNAKAHLLADRLSLHPTGPLKTDVIRDGLRAVIVDQCGEKRLTAVDDLLARRPPRLRGGPVADILGGRDPVEGTVDAVLRMEGTVLPIQGPPGTGKTYVTARAILALVREGKRVGVAASSHEAIRNVLLGCLSALEEADLPFDCEIAHKVGEGEDSYEEGCPIQRPTSNDAAILSAAPVVGGTAWFFARDEQAGRFDYLFVDEAGQMGLANLLGMGRAARNIVLVGDPRQLPQVIQGSHPDPAGLSCLEWLLGEASTIPPDRGIFLPVSRRMHPDACPLHLGPGLCGPAPEPPRHRQTEGWQHPLPGGRRLLGACGAQRPRPDLPRGGRGHRRGRGSAPLRALDRQGRR
;
A
#
# COMPACT_ATOMS: atom_id res chain seq x y z
N MET A 1 19.87 -1.17 24.47
CA MET A 1 19.63 -1.68 25.84
C MET A 1 20.92 -1.54 26.66
N LYS A 2 20.84 -1.03 27.89
CA LYS A 2 21.99 -0.87 28.81
C LYS A 2 21.60 -1.24 30.24
N THR A 3 22.56 -1.68 31.05
CA THR A 3 22.36 -1.89 32.49
C THR A 3 22.34 -0.53 33.20
N PHE A 4 21.34 -0.28 34.04
CA PHE A 4 21.17 0.96 34.78
C PHE A 4 20.74 0.67 36.23
N GLY A 5 21.70 0.69 37.15
CA GLY A 5 21.51 0.15 38.50
C GLY A 5 21.11 -1.33 38.44
N ASP A 6 20.06 -1.70 39.19
CA ASP A 6 19.49 -3.05 39.20
C ASP A 6 18.46 -3.29 38.09
N THR A 7 18.29 -2.34 37.17
CA THR A 7 17.28 -2.39 36.10
C THR A 7 17.89 -2.26 34.71
N ILE A 8 17.09 -2.60 33.70
CA ILE A 8 17.45 -2.43 32.31
C ILE A 8 16.91 -1.07 31.82
N LEU A 9 17.78 -0.30 31.15
CA LEU A 9 17.42 0.91 30.44
C LEU A 9 17.14 0.58 28.96
N LEU A 10 15.91 0.86 28.54
CA LEU A 10 15.39 0.68 27.18
C LEU A 10 15.33 2.02 26.44
N SER A 11 15.67 1.99 25.15
CA SER A 11 15.56 3.15 24.25
C SER A 11 14.57 2.92 23.11
N ALA A 12 14.32 3.96 22.31
CA ALA A 12 13.52 3.87 21.09
C ALA A 12 14.05 2.80 20.11
N SER A 13 15.38 2.73 19.95
CA SER A 13 16.02 1.75 19.06
C SER A 13 15.75 0.30 19.49
N ASP A 14 15.59 0.04 20.80
CA ASP A 14 15.27 -1.29 21.31
C ASP A 14 13.83 -1.69 20.96
N VAL A 15 12.89 -0.73 20.99
CA VAL A 15 11.50 -0.94 20.53
C VAL A 15 11.47 -1.28 19.05
N MET A 16 12.21 -0.53 18.24
CA MET A 16 12.31 -0.75 16.80
C MET A 16 12.90 -2.12 16.48
N ARG A 17 13.98 -2.51 17.17
CA ARG A 17 14.61 -3.82 16.99
C ARG A 17 13.66 -4.95 17.39
N PHE A 18 12.94 -4.83 18.50
CA PHE A 18 11.98 -5.84 18.95
C PHE A 18 10.79 -5.99 18.01
N ALA A 19 10.30 -4.88 17.44
CA ALA A 19 9.23 -4.89 16.45
C ALA A 19 9.64 -5.61 15.15
N GLY A 20 10.90 -5.41 14.74
CA GLY A 20 11.47 -6.01 13.53
C GLY A 20 11.87 -7.48 13.72
N CYS A 21 12.70 -7.75 14.72
CA CYS A 21 13.25 -9.07 15.01
C CYS A 21 13.40 -9.30 16.52
N GLN A 22 12.47 -10.06 17.11
CA GLN A 22 12.53 -10.45 18.52
C GLN A 22 13.78 -11.29 18.85
N HIS A 23 14.29 -12.04 17.87
CA HIS A 23 15.51 -12.84 18.04
C HIS A 23 16.76 -11.95 18.21
N ALA A 24 16.83 -10.83 17.50
CA ALA A 24 17.89 -9.83 17.70
C ALA A 24 17.83 -9.23 19.11
N THR A 25 16.63 -8.95 19.64
CA THR A 25 16.47 -8.51 21.05
C THR A 25 16.86 -9.61 22.04
N ALA A 26 16.61 -10.88 21.74
CA ALA A 26 17.06 -12.00 22.56
C ALA A 26 18.61 -12.07 22.62
N HIS A 27 19.28 -11.83 21.50
CA HIS A 27 20.74 -11.72 21.46
C HIS A 27 21.27 -10.50 22.22
N ASP A 28 20.59 -9.34 22.16
CA ASP A 28 20.96 -8.19 22.99
C ASP A 28 20.91 -8.55 24.50
N LEU A 29 19.89 -9.29 24.93
CA LEU A 29 19.77 -9.75 26.33
C LEU A 29 20.89 -10.73 26.71
N ARG A 30 21.22 -11.69 25.84
CA ARG A 30 22.33 -12.63 26.04
C ARG A 30 23.67 -11.89 26.12
N TRP A 31 23.90 -10.96 25.21
CA TRP A 31 25.10 -10.12 25.19
C TRP A 31 25.24 -9.29 26.46
N MET A 32 24.15 -8.72 26.97
CA MET A 32 24.14 -8.02 28.26
C MET A 32 24.51 -8.93 29.44
N ARG A 33 24.17 -10.22 29.37
CA ARG A 33 24.56 -11.25 30.33
C ARG A 33 25.98 -11.80 30.09
N ARG A 34 26.70 -11.25 29.10
CA ARG A 34 28.03 -11.71 28.64
C ARG A 34 28.03 -13.15 28.12
N GLU A 35 26.90 -13.58 27.59
CA GLU A 35 26.74 -14.86 26.91
C GLU A 35 26.97 -14.68 25.39
N PRO A 36 27.45 -15.71 24.66
CA PRO A 36 27.54 -15.65 23.20
C PRO A 36 26.16 -15.46 22.56
N PRO A 37 26.04 -15.00 21.29
CA PRO A 37 27.11 -14.65 20.35
C PRO A 37 27.67 -13.23 20.56
N LYS A 38 28.79 -12.92 19.90
CA LYS A 38 29.34 -11.55 19.82
C LYS A 38 28.73 -10.80 18.63
N PRO A 39 28.42 -9.51 18.76
CA PRO A 39 27.93 -8.71 17.65
C PRO A 39 29.07 -8.45 16.65
N ARG A 40 28.76 -8.41 15.36
CA ARG A 40 29.74 -8.01 14.33
C ARG A 40 30.09 -6.52 14.47
N GLU A 41 31.25 -6.13 13.95
CA GLU A 41 31.63 -4.72 13.89
C GLU A 41 30.68 -3.95 12.97
N ALA A 42 30.46 -2.66 13.27
CA ALA A 42 29.64 -1.82 12.41
C ALA A 42 30.31 -1.70 11.04
N GLY A 43 29.64 -2.17 9.98
CA GLY A 43 30.15 -2.02 8.62
C GLY A 43 30.30 -0.54 8.25
N ALA A 44 31.21 -0.25 7.32
CA ALA A 44 31.50 1.13 6.88
C ALA A 44 30.23 1.90 6.45
N GLU A 45 29.27 1.21 5.83
CA GLU A 45 27.97 1.78 5.44
C GLU A 45 27.15 2.26 6.65
N ALA A 46 27.11 1.50 7.74
CA ALA A 46 26.40 1.90 8.95
C ALA A 46 27.06 3.12 9.61
N VAL A 47 28.39 3.23 9.55
CA VAL A 47 29.14 4.38 10.06
C VAL A 47 28.85 5.64 9.24
N ILE A 48 28.85 5.54 7.90
CA ILE A 48 28.52 6.66 7.01
C ILE A 48 27.06 7.09 7.22
N LEU A 49 26.13 6.15 7.30
CA LEU A 49 24.71 6.46 7.52
C LEU A 49 24.49 7.19 8.85
N GLN A 50 25.23 6.80 9.89
CA GLN A 50 25.22 7.50 11.18
C GLN A 50 25.78 8.91 11.04
N GLY A 51 26.97 9.08 10.44
CA GLY A 51 27.59 10.39 10.24
C GLY A 51 26.73 11.36 9.41
N LYS A 52 26.06 10.88 8.37
CA LYS A 52 25.08 11.68 7.60
C LYS A 52 23.88 12.08 8.45
N GLY A 53 23.42 11.19 9.33
CA GLY A 53 22.35 11.49 10.29
C GLY A 53 22.75 12.66 11.19
N ASP A 54 23.94 12.57 11.78
CA ASP A 54 24.50 13.60 12.67
C ASP A 54 24.69 14.93 11.92
N ALA A 55 25.17 14.90 10.67
CA ALA A 55 25.34 16.09 9.83
C ALA A 55 24.00 16.74 9.46
N HIS A 56 22.97 15.94 9.16
CA HIS A 56 21.63 16.46 8.87
C HIS A 56 20.99 17.11 10.11
N GLU A 57 21.17 16.50 11.27
CA GLU A 57 20.76 17.05 12.55
C GLU A 57 21.46 18.39 12.84
N ALA A 58 22.79 18.45 12.65
CA ALA A 58 23.58 19.66 12.80
C ALA A 58 23.15 20.77 11.82
N GLY A 59 22.87 20.41 10.56
CA GLY A 59 22.38 21.36 9.55
C GLY A 59 21.01 21.94 9.91
N HIS A 60 20.12 21.14 10.52
CA HIS A 60 18.85 21.64 11.04
C HIS A 60 19.08 22.60 12.23
N LEU A 61 19.99 22.26 13.15
CA LEU A 61 20.35 23.13 14.27
C LEU A 61 20.90 24.48 13.79
N ASP A 62 21.76 24.49 12.77
CA ASP A 62 22.32 25.73 12.22
C ASP A 62 21.26 26.59 11.52
N LYS A 63 20.27 25.97 10.87
CA LYS A 63 19.10 26.69 10.35
C LYS A 63 18.31 27.36 11.47
N LEU A 64 18.03 26.66 12.56
CA LEU A 64 17.31 27.22 13.71
C LEU A 64 18.08 28.38 14.36
N ARG A 65 19.42 28.32 14.39
CA ARG A 65 20.27 29.43 14.85
C ARG A 65 20.22 30.62 13.90
N ALA A 66 20.26 30.38 12.59
CA ALA A 66 20.17 31.43 11.57
C ALA A 66 18.81 32.16 11.61
N ASP A 67 17.74 31.45 11.97
CA ASP A 67 16.41 32.00 12.20
C ASP A 67 16.30 32.84 13.50
N GLY A 68 17.39 32.93 14.28
CA GLY A 68 17.48 33.76 15.48
C GLY A 68 16.77 33.17 16.71
N ARG A 69 16.40 31.89 16.69
CA ARG A 69 15.69 31.24 17.80
C ARG A 69 16.58 31.09 19.03
N ARG A 70 15.99 31.18 20.22
CA ARG A 70 16.68 30.86 21.47
C ARG A 70 16.78 29.34 21.65
N ILE A 71 18.00 28.82 21.58
CA ILE A 71 18.30 27.37 21.66
C ILE A 71 19.19 27.07 22.86
N ILE A 72 18.86 26.02 23.63
CA ILE A 72 19.74 25.44 24.65
C ILE A 72 20.16 24.04 24.19
N GLY A 73 21.46 23.80 24.05
CA GLY A 73 22.02 22.49 23.72
C GLY A 73 22.45 21.73 24.98
N ILE A 74 22.21 20.42 24.99
CA ILE A 74 22.66 19.48 26.02
C ILE A 74 23.87 18.70 25.49
N GLU A 75 24.85 18.40 26.37
CA GLU A 75 26.14 17.81 25.96
C GLU A 75 26.03 16.40 25.35
N GLY A 76 25.03 15.60 25.73
CA GLY A 76 24.75 14.28 25.12
C GLY A 76 25.59 13.11 25.63
N ASN A 77 26.34 13.30 26.72
CA ASN A 77 27.40 12.37 27.14
C ASN A 77 26.98 11.46 28.32
N ASP A 78 26.14 11.95 29.23
CA ASP A 78 25.71 11.23 30.43
C ASP A 78 24.22 11.45 30.62
N LEU A 79 23.43 10.39 30.40
CA LEU A 79 21.98 10.47 30.41
C LEU A 79 21.41 11.02 31.73
N VAL A 80 22.00 10.71 32.88
CA VAL A 80 21.47 11.15 34.18
C VAL A 80 21.74 12.64 34.38
N ARG A 81 22.96 13.08 34.09
CA ARG A 81 23.34 14.50 34.12
C ARG A 81 22.52 15.31 33.12
N ASP A 82 22.39 14.78 31.91
CA ASP A 82 21.69 15.43 30.79
C ASP A 82 20.19 15.55 31.05
N VAL A 83 19.56 14.57 31.71
CA VAL A 83 18.16 14.68 32.15
C VAL A 83 18.01 15.86 33.12
N GLY A 84 18.94 16.01 34.08
CA GLY A 84 18.95 17.15 34.99
C GLY A 84 19.05 18.50 34.26
N ALA A 85 19.96 18.60 33.29
CA ALA A 85 20.12 19.79 32.45
C ALA A 85 18.90 20.07 31.57
N THR A 86 18.29 19.03 31.00
CA THR A 86 17.07 19.14 30.18
C THR A 86 15.89 19.63 31.02
N LEU A 87 15.72 19.13 32.25
CA LEU A 87 14.68 19.59 33.18
C LEU A 87 14.88 21.06 33.60
N ALA A 88 16.12 21.54 33.71
CA ALA A 88 16.40 22.95 33.95
C ALA A 88 16.03 23.80 32.72
N ALA A 89 16.46 23.38 31.53
CA ALA A 89 16.15 24.05 30.27
C ALA A 89 14.63 24.14 30.01
N LEU A 90 13.88 23.06 30.25
CA LEU A 90 12.42 23.03 30.11
C LEU A 90 11.71 24.06 31.00
N ARG A 91 12.26 24.39 32.18
CA ARG A 91 11.70 25.43 33.08
C ARG A 91 12.10 26.85 32.68
N GLU A 92 13.28 27.00 32.07
CA GLU A 92 13.77 28.28 31.55
C GLU A 92 12.98 28.73 30.32
N GLY A 93 12.42 27.78 29.56
CA GLY A 93 11.51 28.03 28.46
C GLY A 93 12.15 28.55 27.17
N PRO A 94 13.32 28.07 26.70
CA PRO A 94 13.85 28.43 25.38
C PRO A 94 12.89 27.97 24.28
N GLU A 95 13.02 28.54 23.08
CA GLU A 95 12.18 28.11 21.95
C GLU A 95 12.53 26.69 21.50
N VAL A 96 13.79 26.28 21.63
CA VAL A 96 14.28 24.94 21.27
C VAL A 96 15.23 24.41 22.35
N ILE A 97 15.12 23.13 22.66
CA ILE A 97 16.13 22.37 23.38
C ILE A 97 16.70 21.34 22.41
N TYR A 98 18.02 21.38 22.19
CA TYR A 98 18.74 20.46 21.32
C TYR A 98 19.37 19.33 22.16
N GLN A 99 19.24 18.09 21.68
CA GLN A 99 19.70 16.87 22.38
C GLN A 99 19.04 16.70 23.77
N GLY A 100 17.74 16.98 23.86
CA GLY A 100 16.98 16.87 25.11
C GLY A 100 16.94 15.42 25.65
N ALA A 101 17.50 15.22 26.83
CA ALA A 101 17.53 13.92 27.49
C ALA A 101 16.29 13.71 28.36
N LEU A 102 15.59 12.61 28.13
CA LEU A 102 14.38 12.24 28.86
C LEU A 102 14.55 10.84 29.47
N MET A 103 14.06 10.67 30.70
CA MET A 103 14.07 9.39 31.40
C MET A 103 12.83 9.24 32.27
N ALA A 104 12.26 8.04 32.26
CA ALA A 104 11.19 7.62 33.18
C ALA A 104 11.50 6.26 33.78
N ARG A 105 11.13 6.06 35.04
CA ARG A 105 11.12 4.74 35.67
C ARG A 105 9.75 4.11 35.46
N GLY A 106 9.67 3.07 34.63
CA GLY A 106 8.47 2.28 34.44
C GLY A 106 8.45 1.03 35.31
N GLU A 107 7.28 0.38 35.41
CA GLU A 107 7.18 -0.97 35.97
C GLU A 107 8.01 -1.95 35.11
N GLY A 108 9.02 -2.59 35.72
CA GLY A 108 9.85 -3.62 35.11
C GLY A 108 11.09 -3.15 34.33
N ALA A 109 11.12 -1.93 33.78
CA ALA A 109 12.28 -1.36 33.10
C ALA A 109 12.29 0.17 33.12
N ALA A 110 13.49 0.75 33.14
CA ALA A 110 13.67 2.19 32.91
C ALA A 110 13.62 2.49 31.41
N TRP A 111 13.08 3.65 31.06
CA TRP A 111 13.05 4.17 29.71
C TRP A 111 13.88 5.43 29.65
N GLY A 112 14.71 5.59 28.62
CA GLY A 112 15.40 6.84 28.41
C GLY A 112 16.19 6.92 27.11
N GLY A 113 16.54 8.15 26.75
CA GLY A 113 17.31 8.48 25.57
C GLY A 113 17.32 9.98 25.32
N TRP A 114 17.90 10.38 24.20
CA TRP A 114 17.97 11.75 23.73
C TRP A 114 17.02 11.91 22.54
N SER A 115 16.19 12.95 22.59
CA SER A 115 15.49 13.47 21.42
C SER A 115 16.36 14.51 20.73
N ASP A 116 16.40 14.49 19.41
CA ASP A 116 17.14 15.48 18.61
C ASP A 116 16.74 16.91 19.01
N PHE A 117 15.43 17.20 19.04
CA PHE A 117 14.92 18.53 19.41
C PHE A 117 13.61 18.46 20.21
N LEU A 118 13.45 19.40 21.14
CA LEU A 118 12.19 19.72 21.81
C LEU A 118 11.82 21.16 21.47
N GLU A 119 10.66 21.40 20.87
CA GLU A 119 10.22 22.73 20.45
C GLU A 119 9.06 23.24 21.30
N ARG A 120 9.15 24.50 21.72
CA ARG A 120 8.13 25.14 22.56
C ARG A 120 6.88 25.47 21.75
N VAL A 121 5.72 25.20 22.34
CA VAL A 121 4.40 25.57 21.81
C VAL A 121 3.59 26.31 22.87
N ASP A 122 2.72 27.23 22.43
CA ASP A 122 1.90 28.09 23.29
C ASP A 122 0.68 27.32 23.82
N ARG A 123 0.96 26.33 24.67
CA ARG A 123 -0.04 25.50 25.31
C ARG A 123 0.30 25.32 26.79
N PRO A 124 -0.61 25.70 27.71
CA PRO A 124 -0.36 25.60 29.15
C PRO A 124 0.01 24.19 29.63
N SER A 125 0.97 24.11 30.54
CA SER A 125 1.47 22.87 31.15
C SER A 125 1.99 23.09 32.58
N LYS A 126 2.58 22.06 33.20
CA LYS A 126 3.29 22.21 34.49
C LYS A 126 4.54 23.11 34.41
N LEU A 127 4.97 23.47 33.20
CA LEU A 127 6.11 24.37 32.95
C LEU A 127 5.70 25.86 32.89
N GLY A 128 4.40 26.16 32.78
CA GLY A 128 3.86 27.52 32.66
C GLY A 128 2.81 27.63 31.54
N GLU A 129 2.74 28.79 30.88
CA GLU A 129 1.84 29.07 29.74
C GLU A 129 2.23 28.35 28.43
N TYR A 130 3.27 27.52 28.47
CA TYR A 130 3.83 26.81 27.33
C TYR A 130 4.08 25.33 27.63
N SER A 131 4.28 24.55 26.58
CA SER A 131 4.68 23.14 26.63
C SER A 131 5.66 22.85 25.50
N TYR A 132 6.17 21.62 25.41
CA TYR A 132 7.06 21.19 24.34
C TYR A 132 6.49 20.03 23.54
N GLU A 133 6.84 19.99 22.26
CA GLU A 133 6.60 18.88 21.35
C GLU A 133 7.93 18.32 20.82
N VAL A 134 7.96 17.02 20.51
CA VAL A 134 9.19 16.33 20.12
C VAL A 134 9.38 16.42 18.61
N VAL A 135 10.59 16.76 18.21
CA VAL A 135 11.02 16.83 16.80
C VAL A 135 12.24 15.94 16.60
N ASP A 136 12.21 15.14 15.53
CA ASP A 136 13.24 14.16 15.18
C ASP A 136 13.66 14.42 13.73
N THR A 137 14.97 14.48 13.49
CA THR A 137 15.54 14.70 12.16
C THR A 137 15.87 13.36 11.52
N LYS A 138 15.49 13.19 10.24
CA LYS A 138 15.70 11.93 9.53
C LYS A 138 16.05 12.17 8.08
N LEU A 139 17.16 11.56 7.63
CA LEU A 139 17.57 11.54 6.22
C LEU A 139 16.49 11.00 5.27
N LYS A 140 15.61 10.14 5.77
CA LYS A 140 14.51 9.59 4.97
C LYS A 140 13.56 10.70 4.50
N ARG A 141 13.02 10.49 3.29
CA ARG A 141 12.13 11.46 2.61
C ARG A 141 10.66 11.30 2.96
N SER A 142 10.32 10.25 3.69
CA SER A 142 8.97 9.97 4.17
C SER A 142 9.03 9.49 5.61
N VAL A 143 7.96 9.73 6.34
CA VAL A 143 7.82 9.22 7.70
C VAL A 143 7.62 7.72 7.64
N THR A 144 8.36 6.98 8.44
CA THR A 144 8.20 5.53 8.59
C THR A 144 7.58 5.21 9.94
N ALA A 145 6.92 4.06 10.06
CA ALA A 145 6.37 3.60 11.33
C ALA A 145 7.43 3.56 12.46
N LYS A 146 8.69 3.28 12.11
CA LYS A 146 9.84 3.31 13.02
C LYS A 146 10.05 4.69 13.66
N HIS A 147 9.98 5.79 12.88
CA HIS A 147 10.13 7.15 13.40
C HIS A 147 8.99 7.54 14.34
N VAL A 148 7.77 7.19 13.96
CA VAL A 148 6.56 7.47 14.75
C VAL A 148 6.63 6.79 16.12
N LEU A 149 7.09 5.54 16.17
CA LEU A 149 7.26 4.81 17.43
C LEU A 149 8.31 5.44 18.35
N GLN A 150 9.41 5.95 17.79
CA GLN A 150 10.45 6.67 18.53
C GLN A 150 9.91 7.98 19.12
N LEU A 151 9.29 8.82 18.29
CA LEU A 151 8.69 10.08 18.71
C LEU A 151 7.58 9.89 19.75
N ALA A 152 6.74 8.86 19.59
CA ALA A 152 5.70 8.53 20.55
C ALA A 152 6.28 8.13 21.92
N LEU A 153 7.40 7.40 21.95
CA LEU A 153 8.10 7.09 23.19
C LEU A 153 8.57 8.37 23.89
N TYR A 154 9.31 9.23 23.19
CA TYR A 154 9.81 10.48 23.79
C TYR A 154 8.69 11.42 24.20
N SER A 155 7.58 11.45 23.46
CA SER A 155 6.40 12.25 23.81
C SER A 155 5.72 11.75 25.08
N ASP A 156 5.66 10.44 25.31
CA ASP A 156 5.18 9.87 26.57
C ASP A 156 6.14 10.26 27.73
N LEU A 157 7.46 10.18 27.53
CA LEU A 157 8.45 10.57 28.56
C LEU A 157 8.37 12.08 28.89
N LEU A 158 8.19 12.92 27.87
CA LEU A 158 8.03 14.36 28.03
C LEU A 158 6.73 14.70 28.78
N ALA A 159 5.66 13.97 28.49
CA ALA A 159 4.37 14.15 29.17
C ALA A 159 4.44 13.90 30.68
N GLU A 160 5.29 12.97 31.14
CA GLU A 160 5.53 12.76 32.58
C GLU A 160 6.14 14.00 33.25
N VAL A 161 6.99 14.73 32.52
CA VAL A 161 7.64 15.96 32.99
C VAL A 161 6.69 17.16 32.97
N GLN A 162 6.08 17.46 31.82
CA GLN A 162 5.27 18.67 31.64
C GLN A 162 3.79 18.48 32.04
N GLY A 163 3.35 17.25 32.33
CA GLY A 163 1.99 16.93 32.78
C GLY A 163 0.92 16.93 31.69
N VAL A 164 1.26 17.26 30.46
CA VAL A 164 0.37 17.22 29.29
C VAL A 164 1.05 16.46 28.14
N HIS A 165 0.28 15.62 27.44
CA HIS A 165 0.79 14.95 26.25
C HIS A 165 0.93 15.95 25.09
N PRO A 166 2.04 15.92 24.33
CA PRO A 166 2.13 16.64 23.05
C PRO A 166 0.92 16.35 22.16
N GLU A 167 0.44 17.35 21.43
CA GLU A 167 -0.64 17.14 20.46
C GLU A 167 -0.07 16.55 19.17
N HIS A 168 1.09 17.05 18.77
CA HIS A 168 1.80 16.62 17.59
C HIS A 168 3.17 16.04 17.91
N ILE A 169 3.66 15.28 16.94
CA ILE A 169 5.05 14.87 16.79
C ILE A 169 5.52 15.31 15.41
N HIS A 170 6.80 15.66 15.30
CA HIS A 170 7.33 16.19 14.06
C HIS A 170 8.55 15.41 13.59
N VAL A 171 8.61 15.16 12.29
CA VAL A 171 9.79 14.62 11.62
C VAL A 171 10.27 15.66 10.63
N GLU A 172 11.49 16.14 10.81
CA GLU A 172 12.19 16.94 9.82
C GLU A 172 12.87 15.98 8.84
N LEU A 173 12.34 15.92 7.61
CA LEU A 173 12.76 14.95 6.60
C LEU A 173 13.97 15.48 5.84
N GLY A 174 14.78 14.58 5.27
CA GLY A 174 15.90 14.89 4.37
C GLY A 174 15.52 15.67 3.11
N THR A 175 14.23 15.94 2.89
CA THR A 175 13.75 16.88 1.85
C THR A 175 13.70 18.33 2.30
N GLY A 176 14.00 18.62 3.58
CA GLY A 176 13.78 19.91 4.22
C GLY A 176 12.31 20.21 4.55
N LYS A 177 11.39 19.25 4.30
CA LYS A 177 9.99 19.35 4.68
C LYS A 177 9.77 18.80 6.09
N ARG A 178 8.98 19.51 6.88
CA ARG A 178 8.44 19.03 8.16
C ARG A 178 7.19 18.20 7.94
N ALA A 179 7.20 16.98 8.44
CA ALA A 179 6.00 16.15 8.57
C ALA A 179 5.47 16.26 10.00
N THR A 180 4.26 16.80 10.14
CA THR A 180 3.57 16.94 11.44
C THR A 180 2.48 15.87 11.52
N LEU A 181 2.53 15.05 12.57
CA LEU A 181 1.60 13.95 12.80
C LEU A 181 0.94 14.11 14.16
N ARG A 182 -0.35 13.75 14.28
CA ARG A 182 -1.05 13.80 15.56
C ARG A 182 -0.66 12.60 16.41
N LEU A 183 -0.16 12.84 17.62
CA LEU A 183 0.31 11.78 18.51
C LEU A 183 -0.80 10.76 18.84
N VAL A 184 -2.04 11.23 18.97
CA VAL A 184 -3.20 10.40 19.35
C VAL A 184 -3.49 9.25 18.39
N GLU A 185 -3.11 9.38 17.12
CA GLU A 185 -3.30 8.35 16.09
C GLU A 185 -2.39 7.13 16.31
N PHE A 186 -1.26 7.30 17.01
CA PHE A 186 -0.22 6.28 17.12
C PHE A 186 0.08 5.85 18.56
N ALA A 187 -0.21 6.70 19.55
CA ALA A 187 0.18 6.50 20.94
C ALA A 187 -0.29 5.16 21.53
N ALA A 188 -1.51 4.72 21.20
CA ALA A 188 -2.06 3.45 21.70
C ALA A 188 -1.24 2.24 21.22
N TYR A 189 -0.86 2.22 19.95
CA TYR A 189 -0.04 1.16 19.36
C TYR A 189 1.37 1.17 19.95
N ALA A 190 2.00 2.34 20.07
CA ALA A 190 3.33 2.50 20.67
C ALA A 190 3.37 1.96 22.12
N ARG A 191 2.38 2.33 22.95
CA ARG A 191 2.26 1.84 24.34
C ARG A 191 2.08 0.32 24.41
N ARG A 192 1.27 -0.26 23.52
CA ARG A 192 1.08 -1.72 23.46
C ARG A 192 2.41 -2.43 23.15
N LEU A 193 3.18 -1.91 22.19
CA LEU A 193 4.47 -2.49 21.81
C LEU A 193 5.50 -2.35 22.94
N ARG A 194 5.57 -1.19 23.61
CA ARG A 194 6.41 -0.98 24.81
C ARG A 194 6.13 -2.01 25.90
N ARG A 195 4.86 -2.23 26.24
CA ARG A 195 4.46 -3.25 27.24
C ARG A 195 4.87 -4.66 26.83
N ARG A 196 4.77 -5.00 25.54
CA ARG A 196 5.24 -6.31 25.05
C ARG A 196 6.76 -6.46 25.18
N LEU A 197 7.54 -5.43 24.88
CA LEU A 197 8.99 -5.44 25.07
C LEU A 197 9.35 -5.56 26.55
N GLN A 198 8.70 -4.80 27.44
CA GLN A 198 8.91 -4.91 28.89
C GLN A 198 8.61 -6.33 29.39
N GLY A 199 7.49 -6.92 28.95
CA GLY A 199 7.16 -8.31 29.26
C GLY A 199 8.22 -9.29 28.74
N PHE A 200 8.73 -9.08 27.53
CA PHE A 200 9.82 -9.90 26.97
C PHE A 200 11.12 -9.77 27.76
N VAL A 201 11.50 -8.56 28.16
CA VAL A 201 12.72 -8.32 28.93
C VAL A 201 12.62 -8.94 30.33
N ALA A 202 11.46 -8.82 30.97
CA ALA A 202 11.22 -9.39 32.29
C ALA A 202 11.16 -10.93 32.26
N SER A 203 10.55 -11.50 31.23
CA SER A 203 10.42 -12.95 31.04
C SER A 203 10.60 -13.32 29.56
N PRO A 204 11.86 -13.49 29.10
CA PRO A 204 12.14 -13.80 27.70
C PRO A 204 11.52 -15.14 27.29
N TRP A 205 10.70 -15.13 26.24
CA TRP A 205 10.22 -16.36 25.61
C TRP A 205 11.22 -16.86 24.56
N ALA A 206 11.11 -18.14 24.21
CA ALA A 206 11.95 -18.74 23.17
C ALA A 206 11.75 -18.04 21.82
N THR A 207 12.85 -17.73 21.15
CA THR A 207 12.88 -17.14 19.80
C THR A 207 13.72 -18.02 18.89
N ARG A 208 13.59 -17.86 17.57
CA ARG A 208 14.35 -18.61 16.58
C ARG A 208 14.97 -17.68 15.53
N ALA A 209 16.13 -18.08 15.01
CA ALA A 209 16.76 -17.42 13.87
C ALA A 209 15.92 -17.66 12.61
N ALA A 210 15.23 -16.64 12.13
CA ALA A 210 14.50 -16.66 10.87
C ALA A 210 14.83 -15.38 10.09
N PRO A 211 15.09 -15.47 8.77
CA PRO A 211 15.41 -14.30 7.94
C PRO A 211 14.34 -13.22 8.09
N CYS A 212 14.68 -11.94 8.03
CA CYS A 212 13.71 -10.85 8.09
C CYS A 212 14.24 -9.63 7.34
N ALA A 213 13.37 -8.64 7.10
CA ALA A 213 13.73 -7.42 6.36
C ALA A 213 14.81 -6.57 7.06
N ASP A 214 15.13 -6.83 8.33
CA ASP A 214 16.17 -6.12 9.07
C ASP A 214 17.52 -6.86 9.08
N CYS A 215 17.63 -8.03 8.42
CA CYS A 215 18.84 -8.87 8.46
C CYS A 215 20.09 -8.19 7.86
N ASP A 216 19.96 -7.44 6.77
CA ASP A 216 21.10 -6.85 6.05
C ASP A 216 21.95 -5.93 6.93
N LEU A 217 21.29 -5.10 7.74
CA LEU A 217 21.93 -4.18 8.70
C LEU A 217 21.95 -4.75 10.13
N CYS A 218 21.56 -6.01 10.31
CA CYS A 218 21.52 -6.63 11.63
C CYS A 218 22.95 -6.89 12.15
N ARG A 219 23.26 -6.36 13.33
CA ARG A 219 24.53 -6.63 14.02
C ARG A 219 24.74 -8.10 14.44
N TRP A 220 23.70 -8.92 14.33
CA TRP A 220 23.70 -10.35 14.67
C TRP A 220 23.62 -11.24 13.43
N GLY A 221 23.74 -10.68 12.21
CA GLY A 221 23.60 -11.42 10.94
C GLY A 221 24.51 -12.64 10.88
N ASP A 222 25.81 -12.46 11.10
CA ASP A 222 26.81 -13.52 11.05
C ASP A 222 26.50 -14.67 12.03
N ALA A 223 25.98 -14.35 13.22
CA ALA A 223 25.59 -15.36 14.21
C ALA A 223 24.36 -16.18 13.77
N CYS A 224 23.40 -15.55 13.09
CA CYS A 224 22.27 -16.24 12.48
C CYS A 224 22.72 -17.11 11.30
N ASP A 225 23.62 -16.59 10.45
CA ASP A 225 24.16 -17.33 9.30
C ASP A 225 24.96 -18.56 9.75
N ASP A 226 25.80 -18.40 10.77
CA ASP A 226 26.56 -19.50 11.36
C ASP A 226 25.62 -20.54 11.99
N GLN A 227 24.55 -20.09 12.66
CA GLN A 227 23.52 -21.00 13.17
C GLN A 227 22.86 -21.77 12.02
N TRP A 228 22.46 -21.10 10.94
CA TRP A 228 21.82 -21.74 9.80
C TRP A 228 22.73 -22.75 9.11
N ARG A 229 24.03 -22.45 8.95
CA ARG A 229 25.02 -23.38 8.40
C ARG A 229 25.22 -24.59 9.31
N ALA A 230 25.37 -24.36 10.61
CA ALA A 230 25.60 -25.42 11.60
C ALA A 230 24.40 -26.38 11.73
N GLU A 231 23.18 -25.86 11.63
CA GLU A 231 21.94 -26.64 11.74
C GLU A 231 21.49 -27.25 10.40
N ASP A 232 22.23 -27.02 9.31
CA ASP A 232 21.80 -27.36 7.93
C ASP A 232 20.39 -26.85 7.63
N SER A 233 20.10 -25.62 8.06
CA SER A 233 18.77 -25.03 8.10
C SER A 233 18.13 -24.95 6.72
N LEU A 234 16.81 -25.20 6.67
CA LEU A 234 16.02 -25.01 5.47
C LEU A 234 16.10 -23.57 4.93
N PHE A 235 16.35 -22.56 5.77
CA PHE A 235 16.52 -21.17 5.31
C PHE A 235 17.76 -20.95 4.44
N GLY A 236 18.68 -21.92 4.35
CA GLY A 236 19.78 -21.90 3.40
C GLY A 236 19.39 -22.33 1.98
N VAL A 237 18.19 -22.87 1.77
CA VAL A 237 17.71 -23.25 0.43
C VAL A 237 17.36 -21.99 -0.36
N ALA A 238 17.96 -21.80 -1.53
CA ALA A 238 17.76 -20.60 -2.34
C ALA A 238 16.26 -20.40 -2.68
N ASN A 239 15.78 -19.16 -2.53
CA ASN A 239 14.38 -18.75 -2.78
C ASN A 239 13.30 -19.43 -1.94
N ILE A 240 13.64 -20.11 -0.84
CA ILE A 240 12.63 -20.72 0.04
C ILE A 240 11.91 -19.66 0.89
N SER A 241 10.57 -19.74 0.97
CA SER A 241 9.77 -18.83 1.78
C SER A 241 9.62 -19.32 3.23
N LYS A 242 9.37 -18.40 4.17
CA LYS A 242 9.08 -18.76 5.58
C LYS A 242 7.88 -19.69 5.71
N VAL A 243 6.88 -19.51 4.85
CA VAL A 243 5.66 -20.31 4.83
C VAL A 243 5.98 -21.73 4.37
N GLN A 244 6.82 -21.88 3.34
CA GLN A 244 7.30 -23.17 2.87
C GLN A 244 8.11 -23.90 3.95
N VAL A 245 9.03 -23.21 4.62
CA VAL A 245 9.80 -23.77 5.76
C VAL A 245 8.85 -24.26 6.85
N ALA A 246 7.85 -23.47 7.24
CA ALA A 246 6.88 -23.88 8.27
C ALA A 246 6.09 -25.14 7.87
N LYS A 247 5.71 -25.28 6.59
CA LYS A 247 5.03 -26.47 6.06
C LYS A 247 5.93 -27.70 6.06
N LEU A 248 7.20 -27.56 5.68
CA LEU A 248 8.20 -28.62 5.70
C LEU A 248 8.50 -29.10 7.13
N GLU A 249 8.73 -28.16 8.06
CA GLU A 249 8.96 -28.46 9.47
C GLU A 249 7.76 -29.19 10.10
N ALA A 250 6.53 -28.78 9.77
CA ALA A 250 5.30 -29.44 10.21
C ALA A 250 5.17 -30.88 9.66
N ALA A 251 5.79 -31.17 8.51
CA ALA A 251 5.90 -32.51 7.93
C ALA A 251 7.15 -33.29 8.39
N GLY A 252 7.89 -32.76 9.36
CA GLY A 252 9.05 -33.38 9.98
C GLY A 252 10.34 -33.26 9.17
N VAL A 253 10.39 -32.39 8.16
CA VAL A 253 11.61 -32.06 7.39
C VAL A 253 12.22 -30.81 8.01
N ARG A 254 13.42 -30.89 8.56
CA ARG A 254 14.08 -29.80 9.30
C ARG A 254 15.40 -29.35 8.72
N THR A 255 16.04 -30.18 7.87
CA THR A 255 17.35 -29.87 7.29
C THR A 255 17.31 -29.85 5.76
N MET A 256 18.26 -29.15 5.14
CA MET A 256 18.46 -29.15 3.69
C MET A 256 18.76 -30.55 3.17
N ALA A 257 19.56 -31.35 3.89
CA ALA A 257 19.84 -32.74 3.55
C ALA A 257 18.57 -33.62 3.58
N GLU A 258 17.70 -33.44 4.58
CA GLU A 258 16.42 -34.13 4.63
C GLU A 258 15.52 -33.73 3.46
N LEU A 259 15.48 -32.44 3.11
CA LEU A 259 14.72 -31.95 1.95
C LEU A 259 15.28 -32.49 0.62
N ALA A 260 16.60 -32.54 0.46
CA ALA A 260 17.26 -33.06 -0.75
C ALA A 260 16.93 -34.53 -1.04
N SER A 261 16.62 -35.31 0.01
CA SER A 261 16.26 -36.73 -0.07
C SER A 261 14.75 -37.01 0.00
N LEU A 262 13.92 -35.95 0.04
CA LEU A 262 12.48 -36.07 0.27
C LEU A 262 11.73 -36.64 -0.94
N ASP A 263 11.09 -37.80 -0.77
CA ASP A 263 10.33 -38.51 -1.81
C ASP A 263 8.80 -38.50 -1.57
N ARG A 264 8.37 -38.25 -0.33
CA ARG A 264 6.94 -38.22 0.06
C ARG A 264 6.31 -36.84 -0.13
N VAL A 265 5.02 -36.80 -0.46
CA VAL A 265 4.25 -35.54 -0.60
C VAL A 265 4.07 -34.84 0.75
N VAL A 266 4.35 -33.55 0.80
CA VAL A 266 4.14 -32.69 1.98
C VAL A 266 2.79 -31.99 1.88
N ARG A 267 1.95 -32.18 2.91
CA ARG A 267 0.62 -31.55 2.97
C ARG A 267 0.74 -30.03 2.92
N GLY A 268 0.01 -29.40 2.00
CA GLY A 268 -0.04 -27.95 1.86
C GLY A 268 1.05 -27.34 0.98
N LEU A 269 1.94 -28.17 0.41
CA LEU A 269 2.81 -27.80 -0.71
C LEU A 269 2.28 -28.45 -1.99
N SER A 270 2.29 -27.72 -3.10
CA SER A 270 1.97 -28.31 -4.39
C SER A 270 3.09 -29.29 -4.80
N PRO A 271 2.80 -30.36 -5.57
CA PRO A 271 3.83 -31.27 -6.07
C PRO A 271 4.92 -30.56 -6.88
N SER A 272 4.54 -29.52 -7.65
CA SER A 272 5.47 -28.70 -8.43
C SER A 272 6.44 -27.92 -7.54
N THR A 273 5.91 -27.18 -6.55
CA THR A 273 6.72 -26.43 -5.58
C THR A 273 7.65 -27.35 -4.81
N GLN A 274 7.14 -28.48 -4.34
CA GLN A 274 7.96 -29.46 -3.62
C GLN A 274 9.09 -29.99 -4.50
N GLY A 275 8.79 -30.39 -5.75
CA GLY A 275 9.80 -30.87 -6.69
C GLY A 275 10.91 -29.85 -6.93
N LYS A 276 10.56 -28.56 -7.09
CA LYS A 276 11.53 -27.46 -7.23
C LYS A 276 12.41 -27.30 -5.98
N LEU A 277 11.82 -27.32 -4.78
CA LEU A 277 12.56 -27.19 -3.52
C LEU A 277 13.48 -28.39 -3.26
N VAL A 278 13.04 -29.61 -3.57
CA VAL A 278 13.87 -30.82 -3.47
C VAL A 278 15.04 -30.74 -4.45
N LEU A 279 14.79 -30.34 -5.70
CA LEU A 279 15.85 -30.17 -6.71
C LEU A 279 16.86 -29.09 -6.29
N GLN A 280 16.39 -27.94 -5.81
CA GLN A 280 17.25 -26.85 -5.32
C GLN A 280 18.10 -27.30 -4.13
N ALA A 281 17.49 -27.94 -3.13
CA ALA A 281 18.18 -28.46 -1.96
C ALA A 281 19.21 -29.54 -2.33
N LYS A 282 18.89 -30.41 -3.29
CA LYS A 282 19.81 -31.43 -3.80
C LYS A 282 21.05 -30.82 -4.44
N LEU A 283 20.88 -29.85 -5.34
CA LEU A 283 22.00 -29.19 -6.00
C LEU A 283 22.89 -28.42 -5.00
N GLN A 284 22.29 -27.68 -4.06
CA GLN A 284 23.06 -26.98 -3.01
C GLN A 284 23.74 -27.95 -2.04
N HIS A 285 23.12 -29.10 -1.75
CA HIS A 285 23.74 -30.12 -0.92
C HIS A 285 24.95 -30.76 -1.62
N ASP A 286 24.82 -31.12 -2.88
CA ASP A 286 25.90 -31.71 -3.69
C ASP A 286 27.07 -30.73 -3.87
N ARG A 287 26.77 -29.42 -4.01
CA ARG A 287 27.75 -28.32 -4.09
C ARG A 287 28.72 -28.25 -2.90
N LYS A 288 28.30 -28.67 -1.71
CA LYS A 288 29.16 -28.65 -0.51
C LYS A 288 30.44 -29.47 -0.67
N THR A 289 30.44 -30.45 -1.59
CA THR A 289 31.58 -31.33 -1.85
C THR A 289 31.99 -31.39 -3.33
N GLY A 290 31.36 -30.59 -4.18
CA GLY A 290 31.48 -30.69 -5.64
C GLY A 290 31.65 -29.36 -6.36
N GLU A 291 31.86 -29.45 -7.67
CA GLU A 291 31.98 -28.30 -8.57
C GLU A 291 30.63 -27.58 -8.76
N PRO A 292 30.62 -26.32 -9.26
CA PRO A 292 29.39 -25.60 -9.54
C PRO A 292 28.59 -26.35 -10.62
N THR A 293 27.31 -26.62 -10.35
CA THR A 293 26.45 -27.36 -11.27
C THR A 293 25.10 -26.66 -11.46
N HIS A 294 24.39 -27.07 -12.51
CA HIS A 294 23.09 -26.52 -12.83
C HIS A 294 22.20 -27.57 -13.51
N VAL A 295 20.88 -27.35 -13.42
CA VAL A 295 19.86 -28.14 -14.12
C VAL A 295 18.92 -27.18 -14.85
N LEU A 296 18.56 -27.53 -16.08
CA LEU A 296 17.60 -26.76 -16.87
C LEU A 296 16.17 -26.99 -16.38
N ARG A 297 15.39 -25.93 -16.29
CA ARG A 297 13.95 -26.00 -16.05
C ARG A 297 13.21 -26.40 -17.32
N GLU A 298 12.02 -26.97 -17.15
CA GLU A 298 11.13 -27.24 -18.28
C GLU A 298 10.73 -25.91 -18.97
N PRO A 299 10.67 -25.86 -20.32
CA PRO A 299 10.26 -24.65 -21.02
C PRO A 299 8.82 -24.25 -20.70
N GLU A 300 8.61 -23.00 -20.28
CA GLU A 300 7.29 -22.39 -20.09
C GLU A 300 7.16 -21.14 -21.00
N PRO A 301 6.04 -20.95 -21.71
CA PRO A 301 5.79 -19.74 -22.50
C PRO A 301 5.94 -18.46 -21.67
N GLY A 302 6.63 -17.47 -22.22
CA GLY A 302 6.87 -16.18 -21.55
C GLY A 302 7.85 -16.22 -20.38
N ARG A 303 8.59 -17.30 -20.16
CA ARG A 303 9.55 -17.44 -19.06
C ARG A 303 10.89 -18.05 -19.46
N GLY A 304 11.90 -17.82 -18.62
CA GLY A 304 13.24 -18.42 -18.79
C GLY A 304 13.81 -18.09 -20.18
N TYR A 305 14.13 -19.13 -20.96
CA TYR A 305 14.67 -18.96 -22.31
C TYR A 305 13.70 -18.33 -23.33
N ALA A 306 12.40 -18.25 -23.05
CA ALA A 306 11.45 -17.50 -23.88
C ALA A 306 11.64 -15.97 -23.76
N LEU A 307 12.39 -15.51 -22.75
CA LEU A 307 12.74 -14.11 -22.54
C LEU A 307 14.16 -13.78 -23.03
N LEU A 308 14.91 -14.76 -23.55
CA LEU A 308 16.28 -14.60 -23.99
C LEU A 308 16.35 -14.53 -25.53
N PRO A 309 16.51 -13.33 -26.13
CA PRO A 309 16.59 -13.17 -27.58
C PRO A 309 17.93 -13.69 -28.12
N ARG A 310 18.02 -13.77 -29.45
CA ARG A 310 19.26 -14.15 -30.12
C ARG A 310 20.33 -13.08 -29.89
N ARG A 311 21.57 -13.51 -29.67
CA ARG A 311 22.74 -12.62 -29.57
C ARG A 311 22.87 -11.73 -30.81
N ASP A 312 23.09 -10.44 -30.58
CA ASP A 312 23.47 -9.46 -31.58
C ASP A 312 24.80 -8.78 -31.20
N PRO A 313 25.72 -8.49 -32.14
CA PRO A 313 26.92 -7.69 -31.85
C PRO A 313 26.60 -6.27 -31.34
N GLY A 314 25.37 -5.82 -31.60
CA GLY A 314 24.70 -4.62 -31.17
C GLY A 314 24.42 -4.47 -29.67
N ASP A 315 24.43 -5.60 -28.95
CA ASP A 315 23.91 -5.69 -27.59
C ASP A 315 24.66 -4.81 -26.58
N ILE A 316 23.91 -4.25 -25.64
CA ILE A 316 24.40 -3.35 -24.61
C ILE A 316 24.21 -4.02 -23.24
N PHE A 317 25.24 -4.02 -22.40
CA PHE A 317 25.15 -4.48 -21.02
C PHE A 317 25.22 -3.28 -20.10
N TYR A 318 24.14 -3.06 -19.36
CA TYR A 318 23.88 -1.84 -18.61
C TYR A 318 23.79 -2.13 -17.12
N ASP A 319 24.54 -1.34 -16.35
CA ASP A 319 24.50 -1.32 -14.89
C ASP A 319 24.48 0.13 -14.38
N ILE A 320 23.90 0.36 -13.20
CA ILE A 320 23.76 1.70 -12.62
C ILE A 320 24.12 1.71 -11.15
N GLU A 321 24.93 2.69 -10.76
CA GLU A 321 25.28 2.94 -9.36
C GLU A 321 24.62 4.23 -8.88
N GLY A 322 24.05 4.17 -7.68
CA GLY A 322 23.38 5.30 -7.07
C GLY A 322 23.52 5.33 -5.58
N ASP A 323 23.56 6.54 -5.02
CA ASP A 323 23.48 6.74 -3.58
C ASP A 323 22.07 7.23 -3.21
N PRO A 324 21.25 6.41 -2.53
CA PRO A 324 19.91 6.80 -2.11
C PRO A 324 19.91 7.88 -1.01
N HIS A 325 21.07 8.15 -0.39
CA HIS A 325 21.24 9.06 0.74
C HIS A 325 21.66 10.48 0.34
N VAL A 326 21.82 10.78 -0.96
CA VAL A 326 22.08 12.16 -1.40
C VAL A 326 20.81 13.02 -1.30
N ASP A 327 20.98 14.24 -0.79
CA ASP A 327 19.91 15.22 -0.62
C ASP A 327 19.14 15.49 -1.92
N GLY A 328 17.83 15.75 -1.79
CA GLY A 328 16.95 15.97 -2.93
C GLY A 328 16.50 14.70 -3.67
N GLY A 329 16.81 13.50 -3.16
CA GLY A 329 16.11 12.28 -3.57
C GLY A 329 16.94 11.12 -4.07
N GLY A 330 18.17 10.98 -3.57
CA GLY A 330 19.19 10.09 -4.10
C GLY A 330 19.80 10.62 -5.40
N LEU A 331 21.00 10.17 -5.73
CA LEU A 331 21.72 10.53 -6.93
C LEU A 331 22.20 9.25 -7.62
N GLU A 332 21.82 9.06 -8.88
CA GLU A 332 22.43 8.03 -9.71
C GLU A 332 23.72 8.59 -10.30
N TYR A 333 24.86 8.21 -9.71
CA TYR A 333 26.14 8.88 -9.95
C TYR A 333 26.94 8.24 -11.08
N LEU A 334 26.65 7.00 -11.48
CA LEU A 334 27.32 6.33 -12.59
C LEU A 334 26.36 5.46 -13.39
N HIS A 335 26.32 5.67 -14.70
CA HIS A 335 25.76 4.74 -15.67
C HIS A 335 26.89 4.03 -16.40
N GLY A 336 26.98 2.71 -16.25
CA GLY A 336 27.95 1.85 -16.91
C GLY A 336 27.38 1.17 -18.13
N LEU A 337 28.10 1.24 -19.25
CA LEU A 337 27.71 0.61 -20.50
C LEU A 337 28.87 -0.22 -21.03
N TRP A 338 28.64 -1.51 -21.24
CA TRP A 338 29.58 -2.38 -21.93
C TRP A 338 29.00 -2.80 -23.28
N CYS A 339 29.72 -2.52 -24.37
CA CYS A 339 29.31 -2.86 -25.73
C CYS A 339 30.54 -2.96 -26.63
N GLY A 340 30.61 -3.98 -27.49
CA GLY A 340 31.68 -4.11 -28.49
C GLY A 340 33.09 -4.26 -27.90
N GLY A 341 33.21 -4.68 -26.64
CA GLY A 341 34.49 -4.78 -25.93
C GLY A 341 34.98 -3.47 -25.29
N GLU A 342 34.18 -2.40 -25.39
CA GLU A 342 34.48 -1.09 -24.79
C GLU A 342 33.53 -0.78 -23.64
N PHE A 343 34.06 -0.11 -22.62
CA PHE A 343 33.29 0.38 -21.47
C PHE A 343 33.10 1.89 -21.57
N HIS A 344 31.87 2.35 -21.38
CA HIS A 344 31.53 3.77 -21.33
C HIS A 344 30.93 4.10 -19.96
N ALA A 345 31.56 5.02 -19.25
CA ALA A 345 31.10 5.57 -17.98
C ALA A 345 30.44 6.94 -18.20
N LEU A 346 29.21 7.11 -17.73
CA LEU A 346 28.56 8.42 -17.67
C LEU A 346 28.39 8.83 -16.20
N TRP A 347 29.29 9.68 -15.74
CA TRP A 347 29.32 10.18 -14.37
C TRP A 347 28.36 11.35 -14.12
N SER A 348 27.82 11.41 -12.92
CA SER A 348 27.15 12.58 -12.38
C SER A 348 27.49 12.80 -10.90
N HIS A 349 27.70 14.06 -10.52
CA HIS A 349 28.01 14.45 -9.13
C HIS A 349 27.01 15.42 -8.53
N ASP A 350 26.06 15.88 -9.34
CA ASP A 350 24.98 16.75 -8.94
C ASP A 350 23.74 16.50 -9.80
N ARG A 351 22.65 17.20 -9.47
CA ARG A 351 21.36 17.02 -10.14
C ARG A 351 21.36 17.46 -11.61
N ALA A 352 22.17 18.46 -11.97
CA ALA A 352 22.28 18.92 -13.35
C ALA A 352 23.07 17.91 -14.19
N GLY A 353 24.14 17.36 -13.62
CA GLY A 353 24.91 16.25 -14.15
C GLY A 353 24.05 15.00 -14.34
N GLU A 354 23.20 14.64 -13.38
CA GLU A 354 22.31 13.47 -13.48
C GLU A 354 21.35 13.60 -14.68
N LYS A 355 20.81 14.82 -14.88
CA LYS A 355 19.97 15.15 -16.04
C LYS A 355 20.74 15.04 -17.36
N GLU A 356 21.99 15.49 -17.39
CA GLU A 356 22.87 15.41 -18.56
C GLU A 356 23.27 13.97 -18.88
N ALA A 357 23.67 13.20 -17.87
CA ALA A 357 24.02 11.79 -17.98
C ALA A 357 22.83 10.97 -18.50
N LEU A 358 21.62 11.19 -17.98
CA LEU A 358 20.40 10.57 -18.49
C LEU A 358 20.16 10.89 -19.98
N ARG A 359 20.35 12.15 -20.40
CA ARG A 359 20.17 12.52 -21.81
C ARG A 359 21.19 11.82 -22.72
N LYS A 360 22.45 11.77 -22.30
CA LYS A 360 23.52 11.06 -23.02
C LYS A 360 23.25 9.57 -23.10
N LEU A 361 22.82 8.96 -21.99
CA LEU A 361 22.45 7.54 -21.91
C LEU A 361 21.33 7.19 -22.89
N LEU A 362 20.24 7.95 -22.88
CA LEU A 362 19.11 7.74 -23.77
C LEU A 362 19.48 7.98 -25.24
N GLY A 363 20.32 8.98 -25.52
CA GLY A 363 20.88 9.20 -26.84
C GLY A 363 21.77 8.04 -27.31
N PHE A 364 22.56 7.46 -26.41
CA PHE A 364 23.39 6.28 -26.68
C PHE A 364 22.54 5.07 -27.04
N PHE A 365 21.52 4.76 -26.23
CA PHE A 365 20.57 3.67 -26.52
C PHE A 365 19.92 3.86 -27.89
N GLU A 366 19.43 5.06 -28.19
CA GLU A 366 18.76 5.31 -29.46
C GLU A 366 19.70 5.21 -30.67
N ALA A 367 20.91 5.76 -30.57
CA ALA A 367 21.92 5.67 -31.64
C ALA A 367 22.28 4.21 -31.93
N ARG A 368 22.56 3.43 -30.89
CA ARG A 368 22.99 2.04 -31.04
C ARG A 368 21.88 1.14 -31.58
N LEU A 369 20.66 1.27 -31.06
CA LEU A 369 19.50 0.50 -31.53
C LEU A 369 19.09 0.88 -32.96
N ARG A 370 19.44 2.09 -33.42
CA ARG A 370 19.25 2.49 -34.83
C ARG A 370 20.27 1.81 -35.76
N GLU A 371 21.51 1.64 -35.31
CA GLU A 371 22.57 0.95 -36.06
C GLU A 371 22.40 -0.57 -36.05
N SER A 372 21.85 -1.12 -34.96
CA SER A 372 21.59 -2.56 -34.79
C SER A 372 20.15 -2.77 -34.32
N PRO A 373 19.17 -2.83 -35.24
CA PRO A 373 17.74 -2.91 -34.93
C PRO A 373 17.31 -4.17 -34.18
N GLU A 374 18.13 -5.22 -34.15
CA GLU A 374 17.87 -6.47 -33.42
C GLU A 374 18.58 -6.52 -32.06
N ALA A 375 19.32 -5.47 -31.70
CA ALA A 375 20.04 -5.40 -30.45
C ALA A 375 19.11 -5.18 -29.24
N HIS A 376 19.57 -5.66 -28.09
CA HIS A 376 18.87 -5.55 -26.82
C HIS A 376 19.78 -4.93 -25.74
N ILE A 377 19.15 -4.41 -24.69
CA ILE A 377 19.79 -3.84 -23.51
C ILE A 377 19.62 -4.83 -22.37
N TYR A 378 20.70 -5.50 -21.99
CA TYR A 378 20.74 -6.46 -20.90
C TYR A 378 21.10 -5.77 -19.60
N HIS A 379 20.42 -6.16 -18.52
CA HIS A 379 20.69 -5.71 -17.17
C HIS A 379 20.42 -6.84 -16.17
N TYR A 380 20.85 -6.66 -14.93
CA TYR A 380 20.74 -7.69 -13.90
C TYR A 380 19.79 -7.26 -12.77
N ALA A 381 18.55 -7.77 -12.81
CA ALA A 381 17.44 -7.48 -11.90
C ALA A 381 16.64 -6.20 -12.22
N ALA A 382 15.64 -5.88 -11.42
CA ALA A 382 14.64 -4.84 -11.78
C ALA A 382 15.07 -3.40 -11.44
N TYR A 383 16.22 -3.20 -10.78
CA TYR A 383 16.61 -1.90 -10.24
C TYR A 383 16.87 -0.88 -11.35
N GLU A 384 17.55 -1.28 -12.43
CA GLU A 384 18.00 -0.39 -13.51
C GLU A 384 16.80 0.25 -14.22
N VAL A 385 15.83 -0.57 -14.61
CA VAL A 385 14.59 -0.10 -15.26
C VAL A 385 13.77 0.76 -14.30
N THR A 386 13.73 0.42 -13.01
CA THR A 386 13.04 1.20 -11.98
C THR A 386 13.69 2.57 -11.79
N ALA A 387 15.02 2.63 -11.76
CA ALA A 387 15.79 3.86 -11.67
C ALA A 387 15.57 4.74 -12.92
N LEU A 388 15.58 4.16 -14.12
CA LEU A 388 15.28 4.88 -15.37
C LEU A 388 13.87 5.47 -15.39
N LYS A 389 12.84 4.71 -15.00
CA LYS A 389 11.46 5.23 -14.87
C LYS A 389 11.38 6.40 -13.91
N ARG A 390 12.08 6.30 -12.78
CA ARG A 390 12.13 7.37 -11.77
C ARG A 390 12.87 8.61 -12.29
N LEU A 391 13.99 8.43 -12.99
CA LEU A 391 14.80 9.51 -13.54
C LEU A 391 14.08 10.26 -14.67
N THR A 392 13.43 9.55 -15.59
CA THR A 392 12.69 10.17 -16.71
C THR A 392 11.52 11.01 -16.21
N VAL A 393 10.74 10.51 -15.24
CA VAL A 393 9.66 11.26 -14.59
C VAL A 393 10.19 12.45 -13.78
N ARG A 394 11.28 12.27 -13.04
CA ARG A 394 11.87 13.34 -12.21
C ARG A 394 12.38 14.51 -13.06
N HIS A 395 13.06 14.22 -14.16
CA HIS A 395 13.69 15.23 -15.00
C HIS A 395 12.81 15.70 -16.16
N GLY A 396 11.69 15.01 -16.42
CA GLY A 396 10.79 15.27 -17.55
C GLY A 396 11.47 15.07 -18.91
N ILE A 397 12.40 14.13 -19.01
CA ILE A 397 13.17 13.85 -20.24
C ILE A 397 13.02 12.39 -20.60
N GLY A 398 12.76 12.11 -21.89
CA GLY A 398 12.93 10.76 -22.44
C GLY A 398 11.87 9.74 -22.06
N GLU A 399 10.79 10.15 -21.36
CA GLU A 399 9.68 9.26 -21.00
C GLU A 399 9.12 8.50 -22.22
N ALA A 400 8.91 9.21 -23.34
CA ALA A 400 8.39 8.60 -24.57
C ALA A 400 9.34 7.57 -25.18
N LEU A 401 10.65 7.79 -25.09
CA LEU A 401 11.65 6.87 -25.60
C LEU A 401 11.74 5.64 -24.70
N LEU A 402 11.85 5.83 -23.37
CA LEU A 402 11.88 4.73 -22.42
C LEU A 402 10.62 3.86 -22.52
N ASP A 403 9.44 4.47 -22.61
CA ASP A 403 8.19 3.75 -22.82
C ASP A 403 8.22 2.94 -24.12
N ARG A 404 8.75 3.49 -25.22
CA ARG A 404 8.92 2.75 -26.49
C ARG A 404 9.82 1.53 -26.29
N LEU A 405 11.00 1.72 -25.68
CA LEU A 405 11.97 0.64 -25.45
C LEU A 405 11.40 -0.48 -24.57
N LEU A 406 10.63 -0.13 -23.53
CA LEU A 406 9.98 -1.12 -22.66
C LEU A 406 8.89 -1.90 -23.40
N ARG A 407 8.11 -1.24 -24.26
CA ARG A 407 7.05 -1.91 -25.05
C ARG A 407 7.60 -2.81 -26.14
N GLU A 408 8.66 -2.37 -26.81
CA GLU A 408 9.43 -3.19 -27.74
C GLU A 408 10.20 -4.32 -27.05
N ARG A 409 10.13 -4.43 -25.71
CA ARG A 409 10.87 -5.40 -24.90
C ARG A 409 12.38 -5.38 -25.19
N ARG A 410 12.93 -4.17 -25.40
CA ARG A 410 14.37 -3.97 -25.64
C ARG A 410 15.21 -4.24 -24.40
N PHE A 411 14.65 -4.08 -23.21
CA PHE A 411 15.30 -4.43 -21.96
C PHE A 411 15.11 -5.91 -21.65
N VAL A 412 16.21 -6.62 -21.40
CA VAL A 412 16.23 -8.03 -21.03
C VAL A 412 16.80 -8.17 -19.63
N ASP A 413 15.95 -8.58 -18.68
CA ASP A 413 16.35 -8.86 -17.31
C ASP A 413 16.91 -10.29 -17.19
N LEU A 414 18.23 -10.39 -17.10
CA LEU A 414 18.90 -11.69 -16.99
C LEU A 414 18.61 -12.40 -15.66
N TYR A 415 18.30 -11.68 -14.58
CA TYR A 415 17.91 -12.32 -13.32
C TYR A 415 16.61 -13.13 -13.50
N THR A 416 15.62 -12.53 -14.16
CA THR A 416 14.35 -13.20 -14.48
C THR A 416 14.55 -14.37 -15.45
N VAL A 417 15.41 -14.22 -16.47
CA VAL A 417 15.79 -15.32 -17.37
C VAL A 417 16.41 -16.48 -16.59
N VAL A 418 17.42 -16.23 -15.74
CA VAL A 418 18.10 -17.30 -14.98
C VAL A 418 17.12 -18.02 -14.05
N ARG A 419 16.31 -17.29 -13.27
CA ARG A 419 15.35 -17.93 -12.34
C ARG A 419 14.32 -18.80 -13.06
N GLY A 420 13.89 -18.39 -14.27
CA GLY A 420 12.95 -19.15 -15.08
C GLY A 420 13.58 -20.28 -15.90
N ALA A 421 14.88 -20.21 -16.19
CA ALA A 421 15.56 -21.16 -17.07
C ALA A 421 16.38 -22.23 -16.32
N VAL A 422 16.92 -21.91 -15.15
CA VAL A 422 17.97 -22.72 -14.51
C VAL A 422 17.76 -22.86 -13.00
N VAL A 423 18.03 -24.06 -12.48
CA VAL A 423 18.27 -24.32 -11.06
C VAL A 423 19.77 -24.43 -10.84
N ALA A 424 20.35 -23.48 -10.11
CA ALA A 424 21.79 -23.42 -9.84
C ALA A 424 22.12 -24.03 -8.49
N SER A 425 23.31 -24.59 -8.35
CA SER A 425 23.80 -25.18 -7.10
C SER A 425 24.28 -24.17 -6.06
N GLU A 426 24.19 -22.87 -6.36
CA GLU A 426 24.68 -21.78 -5.53
C GLU A 426 23.67 -21.36 -4.44
N ASP A 427 24.17 -20.68 -3.41
CA ASP A 427 23.39 -20.28 -2.23
C ASP A 427 22.29 -19.26 -2.54
N ASN A 428 22.51 -18.45 -3.58
CA ASN A 428 21.55 -17.47 -4.06
C ASN A 428 21.75 -17.17 -5.54
N TYR A 429 20.83 -16.41 -6.11
CA TYR A 429 20.82 -15.99 -7.50
C TYR A 429 21.31 -14.54 -7.65
N SER A 430 22.33 -14.13 -6.90
CA SER A 430 23.07 -12.90 -7.22
C SER A 430 24.06 -13.16 -8.35
N ILE A 431 24.40 -12.13 -9.12
CA ILE A 431 25.32 -12.29 -10.25
C ILE A 431 26.67 -12.85 -9.79
N LYS A 432 27.13 -12.39 -8.61
CA LYS A 432 28.35 -12.83 -7.93
C LYS A 432 28.35 -14.32 -7.57
N SER A 433 27.22 -14.84 -7.11
CA SER A 433 27.13 -16.29 -6.83
C SER A 433 27.14 -17.10 -8.13
N LEU A 434 26.49 -16.60 -9.18
CA LEU A 434 26.44 -17.28 -10.48
C LEU A 434 27.77 -17.24 -11.25
N GLU A 435 28.70 -16.33 -10.94
CA GLU A 435 30.03 -16.26 -11.56
C GLU A 435 30.80 -17.57 -11.52
N ALA A 436 30.55 -18.38 -10.48
CA ALA A 436 31.10 -19.73 -10.36
C ALA A 436 30.74 -20.64 -11.56
N LEU A 437 29.59 -20.42 -12.22
CA LEU A 437 29.13 -21.24 -13.35
C LEU A 437 29.81 -20.90 -14.68
N TYR A 438 30.35 -19.69 -14.82
CA TYR A 438 30.98 -19.20 -16.06
C TYR A 438 32.42 -18.71 -15.87
N GLY A 439 33.03 -19.01 -14.71
CA GLY A 439 34.46 -18.89 -14.47
C GLY A 439 34.99 -17.46 -14.50
N LEU A 440 34.23 -16.50 -13.94
CA LEU A 440 34.74 -15.15 -13.73
C LEU A 440 35.49 -15.10 -12.37
N GLU A 441 36.81 -14.88 -12.42
CA GLU A 441 37.61 -14.59 -11.22
C GLU A 441 37.73 -13.07 -11.05
N ARG A 442 37.33 -12.54 -9.88
CA ARG A 442 37.47 -11.11 -9.56
C ARG A 442 38.80 -10.86 -8.81
N ASP A 443 39.72 -10.12 -9.42
CA ASP A 443 40.94 -9.62 -8.77
C ASP A 443 40.61 -8.41 -7.88
N GLY A 444 40.15 -8.61 -6.64
CA GLY A 444 39.96 -7.52 -5.66
C GLY A 444 39.07 -7.85 -4.46
N GLU A 445 39.23 -7.12 -3.36
CA GLU A 445 38.31 -7.19 -2.21
C GLU A 445 36.88 -6.91 -2.67
N VAL A 446 36.00 -7.88 -2.44
CA VAL A 446 34.60 -7.87 -2.88
C VAL A 446 33.87 -6.70 -2.21
N LYS A 447 33.69 -5.59 -2.92
CA LYS A 447 32.75 -4.54 -2.50
C LYS A 447 31.33 -4.99 -2.84
N THR A 448 30.42 -4.98 -1.87
CA THR A 448 28.97 -5.16 -2.08
C THR A 448 28.37 -3.88 -2.69
N ALA A 449 27.11 -3.88 -3.11
CA ALA A 449 26.42 -2.66 -3.56
C ALA A 449 26.46 -1.54 -2.50
N GLY A 450 26.42 -1.87 -1.21
CA GLY A 450 26.65 -0.89 -0.13
C GLY A 450 28.09 -0.34 -0.09
N GLY A 451 29.05 -1.12 -0.58
CA GLY A 451 30.46 -0.74 -0.68
C GLY A 451 30.77 0.32 -1.75
N SER A 452 30.02 0.36 -2.86
CA SER A 452 30.16 1.41 -3.89
C SER A 452 29.64 2.76 -3.37
N VAL A 453 28.50 2.77 -2.67
CA VAL A 453 27.93 3.95 -1.99
C VAL A 453 28.91 4.51 -0.96
N VAL A 454 29.49 3.65 -0.11
CA VAL A 454 30.51 4.03 0.89
C VAL A 454 31.73 4.67 0.23
N ALA A 455 32.21 4.07 -0.86
CA ALA A 455 33.34 4.59 -1.61
C ALA A 455 33.00 5.96 -2.21
N TYR A 456 31.84 6.10 -2.85
CA TYR A 456 31.42 7.36 -3.47
C TYR A 456 31.28 8.49 -2.45
N GLU A 457 30.74 8.22 -1.27
CA GLU A 457 30.67 9.21 -0.20
C GLU A 457 32.05 9.64 0.29
N ARG A 458 32.98 8.69 0.45
CA ARG A 458 34.39 9.02 0.75
C ARG A 458 35.01 9.88 -0.35
N TYR A 459 34.69 9.66 -1.62
CA TYR A 459 35.11 10.53 -2.71
C TYR A 459 34.55 11.95 -2.54
N ARG A 460 33.27 12.10 -2.20
CA ARG A 460 32.65 13.43 -2.00
C ARG A 460 33.32 14.20 -0.86
N ASP A 461 33.78 13.52 0.18
CA ASP A 461 34.49 14.12 1.30
C ASP A 461 35.96 14.45 0.99
N THR A 462 36.66 13.58 0.26
CA THR A 462 38.11 13.66 0.06
C THR A 462 38.54 14.27 -1.28
N GLY A 463 37.69 14.23 -2.29
CA GLY A 463 38.01 14.56 -3.68
C GLY A 463 39.00 13.60 -4.36
N ASP A 464 39.23 12.40 -3.80
CA ASP A 464 40.22 11.45 -4.32
C ASP A 464 39.74 10.70 -5.56
N GLU A 465 40.19 11.13 -6.73
CA GLU A 465 39.90 10.52 -8.04
C GLU A 465 40.27 9.03 -8.15
N ALA A 466 41.17 8.51 -7.30
CA ALA A 466 41.47 7.07 -7.29
C ALA A 466 40.22 6.25 -6.91
N ILE A 467 39.36 6.80 -6.04
CA ILE A 467 38.13 6.15 -5.59
C ILE A 467 37.12 6.03 -6.74
N LEU A 468 36.98 7.06 -7.59
CA LEU A 468 36.11 6.97 -8.77
C LEU A 468 36.57 5.89 -9.73
N LYS A 469 37.88 5.73 -9.93
CA LYS A 469 38.43 4.65 -10.76
C LYS A 469 38.15 3.27 -10.19
N GLU A 470 38.17 3.12 -8.86
CA GLU A 470 37.78 1.86 -8.22
C GLU A 470 36.30 1.52 -8.44
N ILE A 471 35.42 2.52 -8.32
CA ILE A 471 33.98 2.36 -8.59
C ILE A 471 33.75 2.04 -10.07
N GLU A 472 34.43 2.74 -10.98
CA GLU A 472 34.35 2.50 -12.42
C GLU A 472 34.81 1.08 -12.78
N ALA A 473 35.92 0.61 -12.20
CA ALA A 473 36.42 -0.73 -12.40
C ALA A 473 35.44 -1.79 -11.86
N TYR A 474 34.83 -1.54 -10.71
CA TYR A 474 33.81 -2.41 -10.13
C TYR A 474 32.58 -2.53 -11.03
N ASN A 475 31.99 -1.40 -11.44
CA ASN A 475 30.81 -1.36 -12.30
C ASN A 475 31.09 -1.95 -13.70
N ARG A 476 32.30 -1.73 -14.24
CA ARG A 476 32.75 -2.40 -15.47
C ARG A 476 32.75 -3.92 -15.33
N VAL A 477 33.22 -4.46 -14.22
CA VAL A 477 33.22 -5.91 -13.97
C VAL A 477 31.78 -6.44 -13.93
N ASP A 478 30.85 -5.71 -13.31
CA ASP A 478 29.44 -6.12 -13.25
C ASP A 478 28.78 -6.11 -14.65
N CYS A 479 29.06 -5.11 -15.50
CA CYS A 479 28.62 -5.12 -16.91
C CYS A 479 29.22 -6.29 -17.71
N VAL A 480 30.51 -6.57 -17.56
CA VAL A 480 31.19 -7.70 -18.21
C VAL A 480 30.64 -9.04 -17.72
N SER A 481 30.33 -9.13 -16.42
CA SER A 481 29.71 -10.32 -15.83
C SER A 481 28.32 -10.57 -16.41
N THR A 482 27.57 -9.50 -16.67
CA THR A 482 26.25 -9.55 -17.32
C THR A 482 26.37 -10.08 -18.76
N GLU A 483 27.39 -9.65 -19.53
CA GLU A 483 27.69 -10.23 -20.85
C GLU A 483 28.03 -11.71 -20.77
N LYS A 484 28.95 -12.08 -19.88
CA LYS A 484 29.38 -13.48 -19.70
C LYS A 484 28.24 -14.37 -19.25
N LEU A 485 27.35 -13.89 -18.40
CA LEU A 485 26.14 -14.60 -18.00
C LEU A 485 25.20 -14.82 -19.20
N ARG A 486 24.96 -13.79 -20.02
CA ARG A 486 24.19 -13.92 -21.25
C ARG A 486 24.81 -14.96 -22.17
N ASP A 487 26.12 -14.87 -22.41
CA ASP A 487 26.85 -15.79 -23.28
C ASP A 487 26.77 -17.23 -22.75
N TRP A 488 26.97 -17.42 -21.45
CA TRP A 488 26.81 -18.73 -20.81
C TRP A 488 25.39 -19.28 -20.96
N LEU A 489 24.35 -18.48 -20.71
CA LEU A 489 22.96 -18.88 -20.92
C LEU A 489 22.68 -19.31 -22.36
N VAL A 490 23.26 -18.62 -23.34
CA VAL A 490 23.17 -19.01 -24.75
C VAL A 490 23.81 -20.38 -25.00
N THR A 491 24.93 -20.71 -24.33
CA THR A 491 25.59 -22.02 -24.47
C THR A 491 24.81 -23.17 -23.85
N VAL A 492 24.11 -22.93 -22.74
CA VAL A 492 23.35 -23.97 -22.01
C VAL A 492 21.88 -24.05 -22.45
N ARG A 493 21.44 -23.17 -23.35
CA ARG A 493 20.08 -23.13 -23.88
C ARG A 493 19.75 -24.43 -24.65
N PRO A 494 18.56 -25.04 -24.46
CA PRO A 494 18.14 -26.17 -25.27
C PRO A 494 17.95 -25.79 -26.74
N ALA A 495 18.08 -26.77 -27.64
CA ALA A 495 17.83 -26.56 -29.07
C ALA A 495 16.36 -26.19 -29.31
N GLY A 496 16.12 -25.13 -30.11
CA GLY A 496 14.78 -24.63 -30.41
C GLY A 496 14.84 -23.23 -31.02
N GLU A 497 13.70 -22.76 -31.54
CA GLU A 497 13.57 -21.43 -32.15
C GLU A 497 13.87 -20.31 -31.16
N TRP A 498 14.48 -19.22 -31.62
CA TRP A 498 14.73 -18.05 -30.79
C TRP A 498 13.44 -17.24 -30.61
N PRO A 499 13.14 -16.74 -29.40
CA PRO A 499 12.01 -15.86 -29.22
C PRO A 499 12.24 -14.55 -29.98
N VAL A 500 11.20 -14.08 -30.67
CA VAL A 500 11.19 -12.74 -31.27
C VAL A 500 10.46 -11.83 -30.30
N LEU A 501 11.20 -11.03 -29.56
CA LEU A 501 10.63 -10.09 -28.61
C LEU A 501 10.07 -8.87 -29.36
N GLY A 502 8.86 -8.43 -28.99
CA GLY A 502 8.28 -7.18 -29.49
C GLY A 502 7.62 -7.21 -30.89
N GLN A 503 7.76 -8.26 -31.70
CA GLN A 503 7.15 -8.34 -33.05
C GLN A 503 5.84 -9.16 -33.09
N GLY A 504 4.77 -8.66 -32.45
CA GLY A 504 3.48 -9.36 -32.54
C GLY A 504 2.25 -8.71 -31.90
N SER A 505 2.37 -7.61 -31.15
CA SER A 505 1.22 -6.95 -30.51
C SER A 505 1.25 -5.42 -30.51
N ALA A 506 2.33 -4.80 -30.99
CA ALA A 506 2.54 -3.36 -30.86
C ALA A 506 1.83 -2.51 -31.94
N ASP A 507 1.51 -3.05 -33.12
CA ASP A 507 1.19 -2.20 -34.28
C ASP A 507 -0.28 -1.79 -34.43
N ALA A 508 -1.27 -2.48 -33.84
CA ALA A 508 -2.68 -2.21 -34.16
C ALA A 508 -3.51 -1.61 -33.01
N GLU A 509 -3.49 -2.20 -31.80
CA GLU A 509 -4.44 -1.79 -30.73
C GLU A 509 -3.81 -0.85 -29.67
N GLU A 510 -2.50 -0.92 -29.41
CA GLU A 510 -1.85 -0.16 -28.32
C GLU A 510 -1.05 1.07 -28.79
N SER A 511 -0.61 1.10 -30.05
CA SER A 511 -0.25 2.34 -30.76
C SER A 511 -1.36 3.39 -30.62
N ASP A 512 -2.62 2.95 -30.63
CA ASP A 512 -3.80 3.80 -30.50
C ASP A 512 -3.98 4.34 -29.07
N SER A 513 -3.76 3.54 -28.02
CA SER A 513 -3.90 3.99 -26.62
C SER A 513 -2.85 5.03 -26.23
N ALA A 514 -1.58 4.81 -26.58
CA ALA A 514 -0.53 5.76 -26.24
C ALA A 514 -0.53 7.00 -27.14
N ARG A 515 -1.03 6.88 -28.38
CA ARG A 515 -1.33 8.03 -29.23
C ARG A 515 -2.46 8.84 -28.60
N LYS A 516 -3.58 8.21 -28.23
CA LYS A 516 -4.70 8.85 -27.51
C LYS A 516 -4.27 9.54 -26.23
N ASP A 517 -3.35 8.94 -25.46
CA ASP A 517 -2.86 9.55 -24.22
C ASP A 517 -1.98 10.78 -24.48
N ARG A 518 -1.14 10.78 -25.53
CA ARG A 518 -0.37 11.96 -25.95
C ARG A 518 -1.29 13.04 -26.50
N GLU A 519 -2.21 12.67 -27.38
CA GLU A 519 -3.23 13.57 -27.93
C GLU A 519 -4.05 14.22 -26.80
N HIS A 520 -4.44 13.44 -25.79
CA HIS A 520 -5.17 13.94 -24.63
C HIS A 520 -4.34 14.89 -23.77
N GLU A 521 -3.07 14.59 -23.49
CA GLU A 521 -2.21 15.51 -22.72
C GLU A 521 -1.98 16.82 -23.48
N GLU A 522 -1.66 16.75 -24.77
CA GLU A 522 -1.48 17.92 -25.62
C GLU A 522 -2.76 18.75 -25.71
N GLU A 523 -3.92 18.08 -25.78
CA GLU A 523 -5.22 18.73 -25.76
C GLU A 523 -5.49 19.43 -24.43
N VAL A 524 -5.31 18.75 -23.29
CA VAL A 524 -5.52 19.34 -21.96
C VAL A 524 -4.60 20.56 -21.76
N ARG A 525 -3.33 20.46 -22.17
CA ARG A 525 -2.39 21.59 -22.15
C ARG A 525 -2.85 22.74 -23.06
N ARG A 526 -3.32 22.42 -24.26
CA ARG A 526 -3.84 23.42 -25.22
C ARG A 526 -5.07 24.15 -24.67
N LEU A 527 -5.99 23.44 -24.01
CA LEU A 527 -7.19 24.01 -23.40
C LEU A 527 -6.86 24.97 -22.25
N LEU A 528 -5.83 24.67 -21.46
CA LEU A 528 -5.43 25.47 -20.29
C LEU A 528 -4.50 26.66 -20.64
N GLY A 529 -3.80 26.59 -21.78
CA GLY A 529 -2.72 27.53 -22.14
C GLY A 529 -1.47 27.30 -21.29
N GLU A 530 -0.48 28.21 -21.35
CA GLU A 530 0.63 28.16 -20.39
C GLU A 530 0.12 28.49 -18.98
N PRO A 531 0.18 27.53 -18.02
CA PRO A 531 -0.21 27.79 -16.66
C PRO A 531 0.87 28.68 -16.03
N GLY A 532 0.68 30.00 -16.08
CA GLY A 532 1.50 30.95 -15.33
C GLY A 532 1.31 30.79 -13.82
N GLU A 533 1.10 31.89 -13.09
CA GLU A 533 0.87 31.85 -11.64
C GLU A 533 -0.57 31.42 -11.23
N ASP A 534 -1.45 31.09 -12.19
CA ASP A 534 -2.83 30.70 -11.91
C ASP A 534 -2.91 29.31 -11.26
N LYS A 535 -3.09 29.31 -9.94
CA LYS A 535 -3.20 28.10 -9.10
C LYS A 535 -4.35 27.18 -9.53
N VAL A 536 -5.47 27.71 -10.03
CA VAL A 536 -6.62 26.92 -10.44
C VAL A 536 -6.34 26.20 -11.76
N ARG A 537 -5.77 26.90 -12.74
CA ARG A 537 -5.35 26.27 -14.01
C ARG A 537 -4.30 25.18 -13.80
N ARG A 538 -3.35 25.41 -12.90
CA ARG A 538 -2.36 24.39 -12.53
C ARG A 538 -3.02 23.17 -11.89
N ALA A 539 -3.94 23.38 -10.95
CA ALA A 539 -4.69 22.27 -10.34
C ALA A 539 -5.51 21.50 -11.40
N LEU A 540 -6.17 22.20 -12.33
CA LEU A 540 -6.92 21.58 -13.43
C LEU A 540 -6.04 20.77 -14.39
N LEU A 541 -4.82 21.23 -14.70
CA LEU A 541 -3.84 20.45 -15.48
C LEU A 541 -3.52 19.14 -14.77
N ASP A 542 -3.22 19.22 -13.48
CA ASP A 542 -2.83 18.05 -12.70
C ASP A 542 -3.98 17.07 -12.48
N LEU A 543 -5.20 17.57 -12.30
CA LEU A 543 -6.42 16.77 -12.23
C LEU A 543 -6.76 16.15 -13.59
N GLY A 544 -6.59 16.86 -14.70
CA GLY A 544 -6.80 16.35 -16.06
C GLY A 544 -5.89 15.17 -16.41
N LEU A 545 -4.70 15.12 -15.83
CA LEU A 545 -3.73 14.03 -16.01
C LEU A 545 -3.82 12.94 -14.91
N PHE A 546 -4.74 13.07 -13.95
CA PHE A 546 -4.86 12.20 -12.78
C PHE A 546 -5.07 10.74 -13.16
N HIS A 547 -6.12 10.41 -13.95
CA HIS A 547 -6.44 9.02 -14.26
C HIS A 547 -5.36 8.30 -15.05
N ARG A 548 -4.58 9.03 -15.88
CA ARG A 548 -3.40 8.48 -16.56
C ARG A 548 -2.31 8.11 -15.57
N ARG A 549 -2.01 8.98 -14.61
CA ARG A 549 -1.01 8.73 -13.56
C ARG A 549 -1.45 7.57 -12.65
N GLU A 550 -2.75 7.46 -12.34
CA GLU A 550 -3.34 6.33 -11.60
C GLU A 550 -3.26 5.00 -12.35
N ALA A 551 -3.37 5.01 -13.69
CA ALA A 551 -3.35 3.79 -14.48
C ALA A 551 -1.96 3.13 -14.56
N LYS A 552 -0.88 3.93 -14.47
CA LYS A 552 0.51 3.45 -14.63
C LYS A 552 0.89 2.36 -13.61
N PRO A 553 0.70 2.52 -12.28
CA PRO A 553 1.02 1.49 -11.30
C PRO A 553 0.29 0.17 -11.53
N ALA A 554 -0.99 0.21 -11.91
CA ALA A 554 -1.76 -1.01 -12.18
C ALA A 554 -1.16 -1.77 -13.37
N TRP A 555 -0.80 -1.07 -14.45
CA TRP A 555 -0.09 -1.70 -15.57
C TRP A 555 1.28 -2.23 -15.19
N TRP A 556 2.03 -1.50 -14.37
CA TRP A 556 3.32 -1.98 -13.88
C TRP A 556 3.18 -3.20 -12.98
N ALA A 557 2.13 -3.28 -12.16
CA ALA A 557 1.85 -4.44 -11.33
C ALA A 557 1.50 -5.66 -12.20
N VAL A 558 0.71 -5.47 -13.26
CA VAL A 558 0.44 -6.53 -14.25
C VAL A 558 1.74 -6.99 -14.89
N LEU A 559 2.55 -6.09 -15.45
CA LEU A 559 3.80 -6.45 -16.12
C LEU A 559 4.80 -7.13 -15.15
N ALA A 560 5.00 -6.57 -13.96
CA ALA A 560 5.88 -7.17 -12.95
C ALA A 560 5.37 -8.53 -12.45
N SER A 561 4.05 -8.75 -12.44
CA SER A 561 3.49 -10.05 -12.07
C SER A 561 3.73 -11.14 -13.13
N VAL A 562 3.92 -10.77 -14.41
CA VAL A 562 4.23 -11.74 -15.47
C VAL A 562 5.60 -12.39 -15.22
N ASP A 563 6.54 -11.64 -14.64
CA ASP A 563 7.89 -12.10 -14.32
C ASP A 563 7.94 -12.98 -13.05
N LYS A 564 6.87 -13.02 -12.25
CA LYS A 564 6.78 -13.85 -11.04
C LYS A 564 6.60 -15.33 -11.38
N GLN A 565 7.19 -16.20 -10.56
CA GLN A 565 6.96 -17.65 -10.62
C GLN A 565 5.57 -18.02 -10.08
N PRO A 566 5.00 -19.21 -10.42
CA PRO A 566 3.65 -19.58 -9.99
C PRO A 566 3.53 -19.60 -8.47
N GLU A 567 4.58 -20.00 -7.77
CA GLU A 567 4.61 -20.03 -6.30
C GLU A 567 4.60 -18.62 -5.70
N GLU A 568 5.27 -17.66 -6.35
CA GLU A 568 5.23 -16.26 -5.95
C GLU A 568 3.85 -15.64 -6.23
N LEU A 569 3.15 -16.13 -7.26
CA LEU A 569 1.77 -15.74 -7.56
C LEU A 569 0.76 -16.40 -6.61
N GLU A 570 1.03 -17.63 -6.12
CA GLU A 570 0.22 -18.29 -5.08
C GLU A 570 0.30 -17.56 -3.72
N GLU A 571 1.41 -16.86 -3.46
CA GLU A 571 1.58 -16.00 -2.28
C GLU A 571 1.12 -14.54 -2.53
N ASP A 572 0.78 -14.19 -3.77
CA ASP A 572 0.32 -12.86 -4.15
C ASP A 572 -1.21 -12.76 -4.06
N LEU A 573 -1.69 -11.98 -3.10
CA LEU A 573 -3.12 -11.76 -2.88
C LEU A 573 -3.82 -11.15 -4.10
N ASP A 574 -3.12 -10.49 -5.02
CA ASP A 574 -3.71 -9.88 -6.21
C ASP A 574 -3.67 -10.82 -7.44
N ALA A 575 -3.19 -12.05 -7.29
CA ALA A 575 -3.10 -13.06 -8.33
C ALA A 575 -3.84 -14.36 -7.96
N LEU A 576 -3.90 -15.31 -8.89
CA LEU A 576 -4.27 -16.71 -8.61
C LEU A 576 -3.32 -17.62 -9.41
N GLY A 577 -2.36 -18.23 -8.71
CA GLY A 577 -1.31 -19.05 -9.31
C GLY A 577 -1.71 -20.52 -9.50
N GLY A 578 -1.11 -21.18 -10.48
CA GLY A 578 -1.11 -22.64 -10.60
C GLY A 578 -2.43 -23.28 -11.05
N LEU A 579 -3.13 -22.68 -12.01
CA LEU A 579 -4.39 -23.23 -12.53
C LEU A 579 -4.11 -24.38 -13.51
N GLU A 580 -4.82 -25.50 -13.31
CA GLU A 580 -4.80 -26.66 -14.21
C GLU A 580 -6.20 -26.95 -14.75
N ALA A 581 -6.32 -27.11 -16.07
CA ALA A 581 -7.60 -27.32 -16.72
C ALA A 581 -8.22 -28.68 -16.35
N MET A 582 -9.52 -28.69 -16.04
CA MET A 582 -10.26 -29.91 -15.69
C MET A 582 -10.89 -30.61 -16.91
N GLY A 583 -10.85 -29.98 -18.07
CA GLY A 583 -11.46 -30.46 -19.32
C GLY A 583 -11.22 -29.48 -20.46
N PRO A 584 -11.75 -29.74 -21.67
CA PRO A 584 -11.66 -28.82 -22.81
C PRO A 584 -12.47 -27.53 -22.58
N ALA A 585 -12.19 -26.48 -23.38
CA ALA A 585 -13.02 -25.28 -23.39
C ALA A 585 -14.38 -25.55 -24.07
N GLU A 586 -15.46 -25.09 -23.46
CA GLU A 586 -16.84 -25.31 -23.90
C GLU A 586 -17.51 -24.01 -24.38
N PRO A 587 -18.36 -24.03 -25.42
CA PRO A 587 -19.11 -22.84 -25.85
C PRO A 587 -20.14 -22.40 -24.79
N THR A 588 -20.25 -21.09 -24.59
CA THR A 588 -21.32 -20.48 -23.78
C THR A 588 -22.68 -20.52 -24.49
N SER A 589 -23.77 -20.29 -23.75
CA SER A 589 -25.16 -20.31 -24.26
C SER A 589 -25.42 -19.36 -25.43
N THR A 590 -24.70 -18.22 -25.49
CA THR A 590 -24.79 -17.24 -26.59
C THR A 590 -23.97 -17.63 -27.82
N ARG A 591 -23.14 -18.69 -27.74
CA ARG A 591 -22.16 -19.14 -28.75
C ARG A 591 -21.13 -18.09 -29.20
N LYS A 592 -21.07 -16.91 -28.56
CA LYS A 592 -20.09 -15.85 -28.87
C LYS A 592 -18.80 -15.95 -28.03
N SER A 593 -18.83 -16.74 -26.97
CA SER A 593 -17.71 -16.98 -26.05
C SER A 593 -17.54 -18.46 -25.72
N VAL A 594 -16.34 -18.82 -25.28
CA VAL A 594 -16.01 -20.10 -24.65
C VAL A 594 -15.72 -19.91 -23.17
N GLN A 595 -15.91 -20.98 -22.40
CA GLN A 595 -15.59 -21.04 -20.98
C GLN A 595 -14.81 -22.33 -20.67
N ARG A 596 -13.92 -22.28 -19.67
CA ARG A 596 -13.12 -23.43 -19.26
C ARG A 596 -12.95 -23.45 -17.75
N ARG A 597 -13.08 -24.64 -17.15
CA ARG A 597 -12.97 -24.85 -15.70
C ARG A 597 -11.57 -25.32 -15.32
N TYR A 598 -11.06 -24.78 -14.23
CA TYR A 598 -9.73 -25.05 -13.71
C TYR A 598 -9.78 -25.43 -12.24
N ARG A 599 -8.79 -26.21 -11.81
CA ARG A 599 -8.45 -26.43 -10.40
C ARG A 599 -7.23 -25.59 -10.03
N PHE A 600 -7.18 -25.06 -8.81
CA PHE A 600 -6.04 -24.31 -8.28
C PHE A 600 -5.66 -24.77 -6.85
N PRO A 601 -4.39 -24.63 -6.42
CA PRO A 601 -3.95 -25.02 -5.09
C PRO A 601 -4.52 -24.10 -3.99
N PRO A 602 -4.65 -24.56 -2.73
CA PRO A 602 -5.14 -23.72 -1.64
C PRO A 602 -4.29 -22.46 -1.44
N GLN A 603 -4.88 -21.30 -1.73
CA GLN A 603 -4.24 -19.99 -1.68
C GLN A 603 -5.27 -18.90 -1.32
N GLU A 604 -4.78 -17.76 -0.81
CA GLU A 604 -5.62 -16.58 -0.57
C GLU A 604 -5.53 -15.65 -1.78
N THR A 605 -6.66 -15.12 -2.24
CA THR A 605 -6.71 -14.15 -3.33
C THR A 605 -7.81 -13.13 -3.11
N LYS A 606 -7.60 -11.91 -3.60
CA LYS A 606 -8.59 -10.83 -3.69
C LYS A 606 -9.44 -10.93 -4.97
N ILE A 607 -9.09 -11.82 -5.89
CA ILE A 607 -9.85 -12.06 -7.13
C ILE A 607 -11.25 -12.58 -6.76
N ARG A 608 -12.27 -12.09 -7.45
CA ARG A 608 -13.68 -12.43 -7.23
C ARG A 608 -14.38 -12.80 -8.54
N ALA A 609 -15.47 -13.56 -8.43
CA ALA A 609 -16.38 -13.75 -9.56
C ALA A 609 -16.92 -12.39 -10.07
N GLY A 610 -17.14 -12.30 -11.39
CA GLY A 610 -17.49 -11.07 -12.11
C GLY A 610 -16.30 -10.20 -12.49
N GLN A 611 -15.10 -10.46 -11.97
CA GLN A 611 -13.92 -9.66 -12.30
C GLN A 611 -13.28 -10.05 -13.63
N THR A 612 -12.68 -9.06 -14.27
CA THR A 612 -11.78 -9.27 -15.41
C THR A 612 -10.34 -9.21 -14.89
N VAL A 613 -9.55 -10.23 -15.20
CA VAL A 613 -8.17 -10.39 -14.69
C VAL A 613 -7.21 -10.60 -15.86
N SER A 614 -5.94 -10.26 -15.66
CA SER A 614 -4.94 -10.37 -16.72
C SER A 614 -4.39 -11.79 -16.84
N VAL A 615 -4.06 -12.19 -18.07
CA VAL A 615 -3.36 -13.43 -18.42
C VAL A 615 -2.18 -13.11 -19.35
N PRO A 616 -1.03 -13.78 -19.17
CA PRO A 616 0.15 -13.52 -19.98
C PRO A 616 -0.07 -14.01 -21.41
N THR A 617 0.52 -13.29 -22.37
CA THR A 617 0.56 -13.68 -23.78
C THR A 617 1.99 -13.50 -24.31
N ASP A 618 2.26 -13.94 -25.54
CA ASP A 618 3.54 -13.67 -26.22
C ASP A 618 3.79 -12.16 -26.42
N GLY A 619 2.74 -11.34 -26.30
CA GLY A 619 2.77 -9.89 -26.36
C GLY A 619 2.34 -9.23 -25.04
N PHE A 620 1.51 -8.20 -25.13
CA PHE A 620 0.95 -7.56 -23.95
C PHE A 620 -0.08 -8.46 -23.24
N PRO A 621 -0.16 -8.51 -21.90
CA PRO A 621 -1.14 -9.32 -21.19
C PRO A 621 -2.57 -9.01 -21.63
N ASP A 622 -3.32 -10.04 -22.00
CA ASP A 622 -4.74 -9.93 -22.33
C ASP A 622 -5.57 -10.18 -21.07
N THR A 623 -6.89 -10.11 -21.15
CA THR A 623 -7.77 -10.33 -20.00
C THR A 623 -8.74 -11.48 -20.19
N VAL A 624 -9.14 -12.12 -19.10
CA VAL A 624 -10.22 -13.12 -19.06
C VAL A 624 -11.22 -12.75 -17.98
N GLU A 625 -12.48 -13.18 -18.17
CA GLU A 625 -13.55 -12.96 -17.21
C GLU A 625 -13.62 -14.15 -16.23
N VAL A 626 -13.62 -13.87 -14.93
CA VAL A 626 -13.86 -14.85 -13.87
C VAL A 626 -15.37 -14.97 -13.67
N VAL A 627 -15.96 -16.07 -14.14
CA VAL A 627 -17.42 -16.29 -14.05
C VAL A 627 -17.81 -16.84 -12.69
N GLU A 628 -17.06 -17.83 -12.20
CA GLU A 628 -17.26 -18.46 -10.90
C GLU A 628 -15.92 -18.68 -10.21
N LEU A 629 -15.88 -18.53 -8.89
CA LEU A 629 -14.72 -18.85 -8.06
C LEU A 629 -15.19 -19.54 -6.79
N ASP A 630 -14.75 -20.79 -6.58
CA ASP A 630 -15.09 -21.61 -5.42
C ASP A 630 -13.80 -21.97 -4.65
N HIS A 631 -13.55 -21.24 -3.56
CA HIS A 631 -12.38 -21.47 -2.70
C HIS A 631 -12.44 -22.79 -1.93
N ALA A 632 -13.64 -23.33 -1.66
CA ALA A 632 -13.79 -24.56 -0.89
C ALA A 632 -13.41 -25.79 -1.73
N ARG A 633 -13.76 -25.76 -3.02
CA ARG A 633 -13.37 -26.80 -4.00
C ARG A 633 -12.03 -26.53 -4.68
N GLY A 634 -11.52 -25.29 -4.62
CA GLY A 634 -10.34 -24.89 -5.37
C GLY A 634 -10.60 -24.88 -6.88
N GLU A 635 -11.78 -24.39 -7.29
CA GLU A 635 -12.22 -24.39 -8.69
C GLU A 635 -12.55 -22.99 -9.19
N VAL A 636 -12.19 -22.68 -10.44
CA VAL A 636 -12.51 -21.42 -11.10
C VAL A 636 -13.01 -21.65 -12.51
N LEU A 637 -14.04 -20.91 -12.92
CA LEU A 637 -14.58 -20.91 -14.27
C LEU A 637 -14.19 -19.61 -14.98
N LEU A 638 -13.44 -19.72 -16.05
CA LEU A 638 -12.98 -18.58 -16.84
C LEU A 638 -13.70 -18.52 -18.18
N LYS A 639 -13.94 -17.32 -18.69
CA LYS A 639 -14.63 -17.07 -19.97
C LYS A 639 -13.86 -16.08 -20.83
N LYS A 640 -13.86 -16.33 -22.15
CA LYS A 640 -13.27 -15.46 -23.17
C LYS A 640 -14.04 -15.56 -24.50
N GLY A 641 -13.99 -14.52 -25.31
CA GLY A 641 -14.58 -14.52 -26.66
C GLY A 641 -13.95 -15.57 -27.58
N ASN A 642 -14.73 -16.15 -28.49
CA ASN A 642 -14.29 -17.27 -29.34
C ASN A 642 -12.97 -17.01 -30.11
N ALA A 643 -12.76 -15.77 -30.57
CA ALA A 643 -11.56 -15.40 -31.33
C ALA A 643 -10.26 -15.56 -30.52
N LYS A 644 -10.33 -15.52 -29.19
CA LYS A 644 -9.18 -15.62 -28.29
C LYS A 644 -9.29 -16.83 -27.35
N ALA A 645 -9.93 -17.91 -27.81
CA ALA A 645 -10.11 -19.14 -27.03
C ALA A 645 -8.77 -19.80 -26.61
N HIS A 646 -7.70 -19.61 -27.39
CA HIS A 646 -6.36 -20.12 -27.10
C HIS A 646 -5.77 -19.61 -25.77
N LEU A 647 -6.26 -18.49 -25.25
CA LEU A 647 -5.84 -17.96 -23.93
C LEU A 647 -6.28 -18.85 -22.77
N LEU A 648 -7.28 -19.73 -22.98
CA LEU A 648 -7.72 -20.72 -22.01
C LEU A 648 -6.87 -22.01 -22.14
N ALA A 649 -5.56 -21.88 -21.93
CA ALA A 649 -4.57 -22.96 -22.04
C ALA A 649 -4.76 -24.06 -20.98
N ASP A 650 -4.05 -25.19 -21.09
CA ASP A 650 -4.15 -26.29 -20.12
C ASP A 650 -3.60 -25.92 -18.74
N ARG A 651 -2.62 -25.02 -18.72
CA ARG A 651 -2.03 -24.42 -17.53
C ARG A 651 -2.00 -22.91 -17.70
N LEU A 652 -2.41 -22.17 -16.68
CA LEU A 652 -2.27 -20.72 -16.64
C LEU A 652 -2.18 -20.20 -15.19
N SER A 653 -1.91 -18.91 -15.05
CA SER A 653 -2.08 -18.17 -13.80
C SER A 653 -2.85 -16.90 -14.10
N LEU A 654 -3.64 -16.43 -13.12
CA LEU A 654 -4.34 -15.16 -13.20
C LEU A 654 -3.47 -14.10 -12.52
N HIS A 655 -3.31 -12.98 -13.20
CA HIS A 655 -2.50 -11.86 -12.75
C HIS A 655 -3.40 -10.72 -12.27
N PRO A 656 -2.84 -9.71 -11.57
CA PRO A 656 -3.59 -8.54 -11.12
C PRO A 656 -4.44 -7.94 -12.23
N THR A 657 -5.56 -7.33 -11.85
CA THR A 657 -6.42 -6.63 -12.80
C THR A 657 -5.73 -5.37 -13.32
N GLY A 658 -5.79 -5.14 -14.63
CA GLY A 658 -5.39 -3.87 -15.23
C GLY A 658 -6.19 -2.67 -14.68
N PRO A 659 -5.80 -1.44 -15.00
CA PRO A 659 -6.49 -0.26 -14.49
C PRO A 659 -7.95 -0.21 -14.92
N LEU A 660 -8.79 0.43 -14.09
CA LEU A 660 -10.18 0.70 -14.43
C LEU A 660 -10.26 1.57 -15.69
N LYS A 661 -11.21 1.26 -16.57
CA LYS A 661 -11.50 2.10 -17.74
C LYS A 661 -12.08 3.43 -17.28
N THR A 662 -11.37 4.53 -17.50
CA THR A 662 -11.72 5.85 -16.95
C THR A 662 -12.16 6.86 -18.02
N ASP A 663 -12.34 6.41 -19.26
CA ASP A 663 -12.64 7.27 -20.43
C ASP A 663 -13.81 8.22 -20.17
N VAL A 664 -14.93 7.68 -19.65
CA VAL A 664 -16.12 8.47 -19.32
C VAL A 664 -15.84 9.58 -18.29
N ILE A 665 -15.00 9.30 -17.28
CA ILE A 665 -14.66 10.31 -16.26
C ILE A 665 -13.69 11.34 -16.86
N ARG A 666 -12.74 10.91 -17.69
CA ARG A 666 -11.79 11.79 -18.40
C ARG A 666 -12.53 12.74 -19.33
N ASP A 667 -13.52 12.26 -20.08
CA ASP A 667 -14.38 13.06 -20.95
C ASP A 667 -15.21 14.06 -20.14
N GLY A 668 -15.80 13.58 -19.04
CA GLY A 668 -16.49 14.42 -18.05
C GLY A 668 -15.62 15.57 -17.56
N LEU A 669 -14.40 15.26 -17.12
CA LEU A 669 -13.42 16.21 -16.61
C LEU A 669 -12.91 17.16 -17.70
N ARG A 670 -12.71 16.68 -18.92
CA ARG A 670 -12.34 17.53 -20.08
C ARG A 670 -13.40 18.62 -20.29
N ALA A 671 -14.68 18.28 -20.26
CA ALA A 671 -15.75 19.27 -20.38
C ALA A 671 -15.79 20.26 -19.21
N VAL A 672 -15.44 19.83 -17.99
CA VAL A 672 -15.25 20.75 -16.85
C VAL A 672 -14.09 21.71 -17.12
N ILE A 673 -12.94 21.22 -17.59
CA ILE A 673 -11.78 22.05 -17.91
C ILE A 673 -12.16 23.13 -18.94
N VAL A 674 -12.89 22.75 -19.99
CA VAL A 674 -13.40 23.69 -21.00
C VAL A 674 -14.30 24.77 -20.38
N ASP A 675 -15.25 24.37 -19.52
CA ASP A 675 -16.14 25.32 -18.85
C ASP A 675 -15.39 26.27 -17.91
N GLN A 676 -14.48 25.73 -17.09
CA GLN A 676 -13.76 26.48 -16.06
C GLN A 676 -12.68 27.42 -16.61
N CYS A 677 -12.18 27.14 -17.82
CA CYS A 677 -11.31 28.05 -18.57
C CYS A 677 -12.08 29.09 -19.40
N GLY A 678 -13.39 28.90 -19.57
CA GLY A 678 -14.27 29.78 -20.33
C GLY A 678 -15.30 30.49 -19.44
N GLU A 679 -16.59 30.21 -19.67
CA GLU A 679 -17.71 30.93 -19.08
C GLU A 679 -18.02 30.58 -17.60
N LYS A 680 -17.42 29.50 -17.07
CA LYS A 680 -17.60 29.03 -15.68
C LYS A 680 -19.07 28.82 -15.29
N ARG A 681 -19.86 28.16 -16.14
CA ARG A 681 -21.28 27.89 -15.90
C ARG A 681 -21.49 26.88 -14.77
N LEU A 682 -20.53 25.98 -14.55
CA LEU A 682 -20.53 25.02 -13.45
C LEU A 682 -20.14 25.70 -12.13
N THR A 683 -21.03 26.53 -11.61
CA THR A 683 -20.79 27.38 -10.43
C THR A 683 -20.44 26.61 -9.16
N ALA A 684 -21.06 25.45 -8.90
CA ALA A 684 -20.70 24.60 -7.76
C ALA A 684 -19.28 24.04 -7.88
N VAL A 685 -18.83 23.75 -9.11
CA VAL A 685 -17.47 23.30 -9.40
C VAL A 685 -16.46 24.44 -9.24
N ASP A 686 -16.80 25.65 -9.69
CA ASP A 686 -15.94 26.84 -9.48
C ASP A 686 -15.82 27.15 -7.98
N ASP A 687 -16.91 27.07 -7.20
CA ASP A 687 -16.88 27.27 -5.74
C ASP A 687 -16.04 26.19 -5.04
N LEU A 688 -16.11 24.93 -5.48
CA LEU A 688 -15.25 23.84 -5.02
C LEU A 688 -13.77 24.12 -5.31
N LEU A 689 -13.43 24.43 -6.56
CA LEU A 689 -12.05 24.72 -6.99
C LEU A 689 -11.47 25.97 -6.30
N ALA A 690 -12.30 26.96 -6.02
CA ALA A 690 -11.89 28.18 -5.32
C ALA A 690 -11.99 28.07 -3.79
N ARG A 691 -12.50 26.96 -3.24
CA ARG A 691 -12.76 26.74 -1.80
C ARG A 691 -13.59 27.87 -1.18
N ARG A 692 -14.61 28.34 -1.90
CA ARG A 692 -15.49 29.42 -1.45
C ARG A 692 -16.51 28.90 -0.43
N PRO A 693 -16.95 29.75 0.52
CA PRO A 693 -18.09 29.43 1.37
C PRO A 693 -19.36 29.11 0.54
N PRO A 694 -20.24 28.22 1.02
CA PRO A 694 -21.46 27.84 0.31
C PRO A 694 -22.35 29.07 0.01
N ARG A 695 -22.79 29.19 -1.25
CA ARG A 695 -23.74 30.22 -1.67
C ARG A 695 -25.16 29.83 -1.29
N LEU A 696 -25.64 30.42 -0.20
CA LEU A 696 -26.99 30.20 0.32
C LEU A 696 -27.89 31.40 0.07
N ARG A 697 -29.15 31.15 -0.29
CA ARG A 697 -30.19 32.18 -0.34
C ARG A 697 -30.28 32.87 1.01
N GLY A 698 -30.24 34.20 1.02
CA GLY A 698 -30.17 35.00 2.24
C GLY A 698 -28.76 35.48 2.62
N GLY A 699 -27.73 35.10 1.86
CA GLY A 699 -26.36 35.60 2.01
C GLY A 699 -25.46 34.74 2.92
N PRO A 700 -24.20 35.15 3.12
CA PRO A 700 -23.24 34.44 3.96
C PRO A 700 -23.70 34.38 5.41
N VAL A 701 -23.43 33.25 6.08
CA VAL A 701 -23.75 33.02 7.49
C VAL A 701 -22.48 32.59 8.23
N ALA A 702 -22.31 33.04 9.47
CA ALA A 702 -21.15 32.70 10.30
C ALA A 702 -21.21 31.24 10.82
N ASP A 703 -22.42 30.70 10.95
CA ASP A 703 -22.69 29.30 11.30
C ASP A 703 -23.89 28.84 10.48
N ILE A 704 -23.68 27.84 9.62
CA ILE A 704 -24.71 27.29 8.73
C ILE A 704 -25.82 26.58 9.51
N LEU A 705 -25.48 25.87 10.60
CA LEU A 705 -26.50 25.24 11.45
C LEU A 705 -27.21 26.30 12.30
N GLY A 706 -26.49 27.33 12.74
CA GLY A 706 -27.01 28.39 13.60
C GLY A 706 -27.51 27.86 14.94
N GLY A 707 -26.87 26.82 15.48
CA GLY A 707 -27.27 26.13 16.71
C GLY A 707 -28.54 25.27 16.62
N ARG A 708 -29.15 25.09 15.44
CA ARG A 708 -30.31 24.20 15.24
C ARG A 708 -29.94 22.73 15.37
N ASP A 709 -30.96 21.87 15.51
CA ASP A 709 -30.78 20.42 15.40
C ASP A 709 -30.08 20.08 14.06
N PRO A 710 -29.11 19.15 14.04
CA PRO A 710 -28.34 18.88 12.83
C PRO A 710 -29.18 18.44 11.63
N VAL A 711 -30.33 17.77 11.82
CA VAL A 711 -31.22 17.39 10.72
C VAL A 711 -31.92 18.63 10.18
N GLU A 712 -32.57 19.40 11.06
CA GLU A 712 -33.32 20.59 10.67
C GLU A 712 -32.42 21.65 10.02
N GLY A 713 -31.27 21.92 10.64
CA GLY A 713 -30.28 22.86 10.12
C GLY A 713 -29.68 22.41 8.80
N THR A 714 -29.41 21.11 8.63
CA THR A 714 -28.96 20.59 7.33
C THR A 714 -30.04 20.77 6.28
N VAL A 715 -31.29 20.34 6.54
CA VAL A 715 -32.41 20.47 5.59
C VAL A 715 -32.60 21.92 5.14
N ASP A 716 -32.61 22.88 6.05
CA ASP A 716 -32.69 24.32 5.72
C ASP A 716 -31.53 24.77 4.84
N ALA A 717 -30.29 24.38 5.18
CA ALA A 717 -29.12 24.74 4.41
C ALA A 717 -29.19 24.20 2.98
N VAL A 718 -29.58 22.92 2.79
CA VAL A 718 -29.64 22.31 1.44
C VAL A 718 -30.73 22.96 0.59
N LEU A 719 -31.90 23.28 1.18
CA LEU A 719 -33.01 23.95 0.48
C LEU A 719 -32.64 25.37 0.01
N ARG A 720 -31.65 26.01 0.64
CA ARG A 720 -31.19 27.36 0.33
C ARG A 720 -30.01 27.39 -0.65
N MET A 721 -29.46 26.26 -1.07
CA MET A 721 -28.29 26.22 -1.96
C MET A 721 -28.58 26.79 -3.37
N GLU A 722 -27.70 27.68 -3.86
CA GLU A 722 -27.84 28.33 -5.17
C GLU A 722 -26.62 28.11 -6.09
N GLY A 723 -26.52 26.90 -6.65
CA GLY A 723 -25.44 26.52 -7.57
C GLY A 723 -24.09 26.44 -6.86
N THR A 724 -24.04 25.74 -5.72
CA THR A 724 -22.86 25.74 -4.83
C THR A 724 -22.54 24.34 -4.30
N VAL A 725 -21.45 24.25 -3.53
CA VAL A 725 -21.04 23.04 -2.82
C VAL A 725 -21.25 23.22 -1.31
N LEU A 726 -21.80 22.19 -0.64
CA LEU A 726 -21.96 22.15 0.81
C LEU A 726 -21.31 20.90 1.38
N PRO A 727 -20.21 21.02 2.15
CA PRO A 727 -19.59 19.88 2.78
C PRO A 727 -20.16 19.62 4.19
N ILE A 728 -20.39 18.34 4.49
CA ILE A 728 -20.94 17.82 5.74
C ILE A 728 -19.96 16.78 6.29
N GLN A 729 -19.25 17.13 7.35
CA GLN A 729 -18.36 16.23 8.06
C GLN A 729 -19.08 15.55 9.22
N GLY A 730 -18.98 14.24 9.31
CA GLY A 730 -19.49 13.48 10.44
C GLY A 730 -18.61 12.28 10.78
N PRO A 731 -18.01 12.22 11.97
CA PRO A 731 -17.32 11.04 12.47
C PRO A 731 -18.17 9.74 12.49
N PRO A 732 -17.57 8.57 12.77
CA PRO A 732 -18.32 7.32 12.85
C PRO A 732 -19.45 7.39 13.89
N GLY A 733 -20.64 6.98 13.47
CA GLY A 733 -21.81 6.89 14.36
C GLY A 733 -22.55 8.21 14.61
N THR A 734 -22.22 9.30 13.93
CA THR A 734 -22.91 10.60 14.11
C THR A 734 -24.24 10.71 13.36
N GLY A 735 -24.60 9.69 12.60
CA GLY A 735 -25.86 9.66 11.85
C GLY A 735 -25.81 10.39 10.51
N LYS A 736 -24.65 10.47 9.85
CA LYS A 736 -24.51 11.02 8.47
C LYS A 736 -25.62 10.54 7.54
N THR A 737 -25.75 9.22 7.36
CA THR A 737 -26.78 8.61 6.48
C THR A 737 -28.20 9.01 6.87
N TYR A 738 -28.48 9.11 8.18
CA TYR A 738 -29.79 9.52 8.70
C TYR A 738 -30.12 10.99 8.35
N VAL A 739 -29.14 11.89 8.47
CA VAL A 739 -29.26 13.31 8.09
C VAL A 739 -29.38 13.44 6.57
N THR A 740 -28.52 12.76 5.81
CA THR A 740 -28.51 12.75 4.34
C THR A 740 -29.85 12.29 3.77
N ALA A 741 -30.39 11.17 4.26
CA ALA A 741 -31.67 10.64 3.77
C ALA A 741 -32.81 11.64 3.93
N ARG A 742 -32.90 12.31 5.10
CA ARG A 742 -33.93 13.33 5.37
C ARG A 742 -33.74 14.59 4.53
N ALA A 743 -32.51 15.01 4.30
CA ALA A 743 -32.20 16.11 3.39
C ALA A 743 -32.60 15.79 1.95
N ILE A 744 -32.32 14.58 1.46
CA ILE A 744 -32.72 14.11 0.13
C ILE A 744 -34.25 14.13 0.00
N LEU A 745 -34.98 13.55 0.95
CA LEU A 745 -36.45 13.49 0.90
C LEU A 745 -37.11 14.87 0.99
N ALA A 746 -36.53 15.80 1.77
CA ALA A 746 -37.01 17.18 1.82
C ALA A 746 -36.86 17.88 0.45
N LEU A 747 -35.77 17.63 -0.27
CA LEU A 747 -35.58 18.14 -1.63
C LEU A 747 -36.56 17.52 -2.62
N VAL A 748 -36.76 16.20 -2.56
CA VAL A 748 -37.71 15.49 -3.44
C VAL A 748 -39.14 16.01 -3.23
N ARG A 749 -39.51 16.33 -1.99
CA ARG A 749 -40.81 16.93 -1.67
C ARG A 749 -41.02 18.30 -2.34
N GLU A 750 -39.95 19.05 -2.56
CA GLU A 750 -39.94 20.31 -3.34
C GLU A 750 -39.84 20.08 -4.86
N GLY A 751 -40.05 18.83 -5.31
CA GLY A 751 -39.99 18.44 -6.72
C GLY A 751 -38.58 18.41 -7.29
N LYS A 752 -37.54 18.37 -6.45
CA LYS A 752 -36.15 18.32 -6.89
C LYS A 752 -35.71 16.91 -7.23
N ARG A 753 -34.87 16.80 -8.26
CA ARG A 753 -34.29 15.54 -8.68
C ARG A 753 -32.89 15.38 -8.11
N VAL A 754 -32.64 14.24 -7.47
CA VAL A 754 -31.44 14.02 -6.65
C VAL A 754 -30.64 12.81 -7.13
N GLY A 755 -29.36 13.03 -7.42
CA GLY A 755 -28.37 11.98 -7.65
C GLY A 755 -27.67 11.62 -6.35
N VAL A 756 -27.40 10.32 -6.13
CA VAL A 756 -26.62 9.81 -5.00
C VAL A 756 -25.41 9.03 -5.53
N ALA A 757 -24.21 9.53 -5.23
CA ALA A 757 -22.95 8.91 -5.59
C ALA A 757 -22.12 8.54 -4.35
N ALA A 758 -21.24 7.56 -4.50
CA ALA A 758 -20.20 7.24 -3.53
C ALA A 758 -19.05 6.50 -4.23
N SER A 759 -18.00 6.16 -3.48
CA SER A 759 -16.85 5.38 -3.99
C SER A 759 -17.20 3.91 -4.29
N SER A 760 -18.31 3.38 -3.76
CA SER A 760 -18.74 1.99 -3.95
C SER A 760 -20.27 1.86 -4.02
N HIS A 761 -20.74 0.78 -4.68
CA HIS A 761 -22.16 0.43 -4.74
C HIS A 761 -22.78 0.18 -3.35
N GLU A 762 -22.02 -0.37 -2.40
CA GLU A 762 -22.52 -0.61 -1.04
C GLU A 762 -22.79 0.70 -0.28
N ALA A 763 -21.92 1.70 -0.43
CA ALA A 763 -22.15 3.02 0.16
C ALA A 763 -23.40 3.71 -0.44
N ILE A 764 -23.58 3.62 -1.76
CA ILE A 764 -24.80 4.12 -2.43
C ILE A 764 -26.04 3.40 -1.89
N ARG A 765 -25.99 2.06 -1.82
CA ARG A 765 -27.07 1.21 -1.29
C ARG A 765 -27.48 1.64 0.11
N ASN A 766 -26.53 1.89 1.00
CA ASN A 766 -26.81 2.32 2.38
C ASN A 766 -27.59 3.64 2.45
N VAL A 767 -27.25 4.63 1.60
CA VAL A 767 -27.99 5.89 1.54
C VAL A 767 -29.41 5.67 1.00
N LEU A 768 -29.56 4.89 -0.07
CA LEU A 768 -30.87 4.63 -0.68
C LEU A 768 -31.80 3.85 0.25
N LEU A 769 -31.28 2.87 0.98
CA LEU A 769 -32.02 2.18 2.04
C LEU A 769 -32.39 3.14 3.18
N GLY A 770 -31.48 4.05 3.55
CA GLY A 770 -31.77 5.12 4.51
C GLY A 770 -32.93 6.01 4.06
N CYS A 771 -33.05 6.32 2.77
CA CYS A 771 -34.20 7.04 2.21
C CYS A 771 -35.50 6.22 2.33
N LEU A 772 -35.48 4.91 2.04
CA LEU A 772 -36.65 4.05 2.25
C LEU A 772 -37.10 4.02 3.71
N SER A 773 -36.18 3.80 4.65
CA SER A 773 -36.52 3.80 6.07
C SER A 773 -37.07 5.15 6.54
N ALA A 774 -36.52 6.26 6.04
CA ALA A 774 -37.02 7.59 6.36
C ALA A 774 -38.41 7.88 5.76
N LEU A 775 -38.76 7.29 4.61
CA LEU A 775 -40.12 7.36 4.06
C LEU A 775 -41.14 6.62 4.95
N GLU A 776 -40.75 5.45 5.48
CA GLU A 776 -41.61 4.65 6.37
C GLU A 776 -41.84 5.31 7.74
N GLU A 777 -40.82 5.98 8.29
CA GLU A 777 -40.88 6.62 9.61
C GLU A 777 -41.68 7.92 9.63
N ALA A 778 -41.69 8.67 8.53
CA ALA A 778 -41.97 10.10 8.58
C ALA A 778 -43.43 10.50 8.28
N ASP A 779 -44.34 9.55 8.09
CA ASP A 779 -45.75 9.83 7.71
C ASP A 779 -45.80 10.84 6.54
N LEU A 780 -44.83 10.74 5.62
CA LEU A 780 -44.67 11.63 4.47
C LEU A 780 -45.57 11.11 3.35
N PRO A 781 -46.69 11.78 3.01
CA PRO A 781 -47.68 11.24 2.09
C PRO A 781 -47.30 11.55 0.63
N PHE A 782 -46.12 11.11 0.19
CA PHE A 782 -45.74 11.19 -1.22
C PHE A 782 -45.01 9.93 -1.69
N ASP A 783 -45.40 9.44 -2.86
CA ASP A 783 -44.72 8.33 -3.51
C ASP A 783 -43.36 8.79 -4.04
N CYS A 784 -42.29 8.08 -3.68
CA CYS A 784 -40.94 8.37 -4.12
C CYS A 784 -40.33 7.13 -4.77
N GLU A 785 -40.25 7.13 -6.11
CA GLU A 785 -39.51 6.08 -6.82
C GLU A 785 -37.99 6.25 -6.63
N ILE A 786 -37.30 5.16 -6.32
CA ILE A 786 -35.85 5.16 -6.14
C ILE A 786 -35.23 4.13 -7.08
N ALA A 787 -34.20 4.54 -7.82
CA ALA A 787 -33.45 3.67 -8.70
C ALA A 787 -31.96 3.63 -8.32
N HIS A 788 -31.33 2.47 -8.47
CA HIS A 788 -29.88 2.29 -8.31
C HIS A 788 -29.30 1.62 -9.56
N LYS A 789 -28.47 2.36 -10.30
CA LYS A 789 -27.68 1.79 -11.39
C LYS A 789 -26.61 0.85 -10.81
N VAL A 790 -26.71 -0.45 -11.09
CA VAL A 790 -25.78 -1.50 -10.62
C VAL A 790 -25.13 -2.26 -11.78
N GLY A 791 -23.94 -2.84 -11.59
CA GLY A 791 -23.36 -3.77 -12.56
C GLY A 791 -24.11 -5.11 -12.63
N GLU A 792 -23.83 -5.92 -13.66
CA GLU A 792 -24.32 -7.30 -13.70
C GLU A 792 -23.71 -8.10 -12.55
N GLY A 793 -24.53 -8.80 -11.76
CA GLY A 793 -24.08 -9.59 -10.61
C GLY A 793 -23.78 -8.78 -9.33
N GLU A 794 -24.04 -7.46 -9.33
CA GLU A 794 -23.81 -6.57 -8.17
C GLU A 794 -25.08 -6.24 -7.37
N ASP A 795 -26.18 -6.99 -7.57
CA ASP A 795 -27.39 -6.83 -6.78
C ASP A 795 -27.26 -7.52 -5.41
N SER A 796 -27.08 -6.72 -4.36
CA SER A 796 -27.02 -7.16 -2.95
C SER A 796 -28.26 -6.77 -2.14
N TYR A 797 -29.35 -6.39 -2.79
CA TYR A 797 -30.60 -6.04 -2.11
C TYR A 797 -31.39 -7.29 -1.71
N GLU A 798 -32.14 -7.18 -0.61
CA GLU A 798 -33.06 -8.24 -0.19
C GLU A 798 -34.20 -8.42 -1.22
N GLU A 799 -34.72 -9.65 -1.27
CA GLU A 799 -35.84 -9.99 -2.16
C GLU A 799 -37.07 -9.15 -1.79
N GLY A 800 -37.74 -8.57 -2.79
CA GLY A 800 -38.89 -7.68 -2.57
C GLY A 800 -38.55 -6.21 -2.26
N CYS A 801 -37.27 -5.83 -2.23
CA CYS A 801 -36.88 -4.42 -2.08
C CYS A 801 -37.49 -3.54 -3.21
N PRO A 802 -38.14 -2.41 -2.88
CA PRO A 802 -38.84 -1.55 -3.86
C PRO A 802 -37.89 -0.72 -4.73
N ILE A 803 -36.59 -0.67 -4.41
CA ILE A 803 -35.59 0.03 -5.24
C ILE A 803 -35.40 -0.71 -6.57
N GLN A 804 -35.54 0.03 -7.66
CA GLN A 804 -35.34 -0.49 -9.01
C GLN A 804 -33.84 -0.56 -9.33
N ARG A 805 -33.37 -1.67 -9.92
CA ARG A 805 -31.94 -1.99 -10.08
C ARG A 805 -31.55 -2.24 -11.54
N PRO A 806 -31.60 -1.23 -12.42
CA PRO A 806 -31.26 -1.42 -13.82
C PRO A 806 -29.76 -1.68 -14.05
N THR A 807 -29.46 -2.71 -14.84
CA THR A 807 -28.09 -3.02 -15.30
C THR A 807 -27.71 -2.25 -16.58
N SER A 808 -28.69 -1.78 -17.36
CA SER A 808 -28.46 -0.89 -18.50
C SER A 808 -28.40 0.57 -18.08
N ASN A 809 -27.53 1.37 -18.71
CA ASN A 809 -27.44 2.81 -18.48
C ASN A 809 -28.62 3.58 -19.10
N ASP A 810 -29.32 2.99 -20.06
CA ASP A 810 -30.41 3.62 -20.81
C ASP A 810 -31.80 3.23 -20.27
N ALA A 811 -31.86 2.59 -19.10
CA ALA A 811 -33.11 2.18 -18.50
C ALA A 811 -34.00 3.40 -18.20
N ALA A 812 -35.26 3.37 -18.65
CA ALA A 812 -36.18 4.50 -18.55
C ALA A 812 -36.34 5.02 -17.12
N ILE A 813 -36.32 4.13 -16.12
CA ILE A 813 -36.41 4.51 -14.71
C ILE A 813 -35.28 5.46 -14.28
N LEU A 814 -34.06 5.33 -14.83
CA LEU A 814 -32.93 6.21 -14.51
C LEU A 814 -33.14 7.64 -15.01
N SER A 815 -34.07 7.85 -15.94
CA SER A 815 -34.48 9.18 -16.40
C SER A 815 -35.72 9.72 -15.70
N ALA A 816 -36.54 8.85 -15.08
CA ALA A 816 -37.82 9.21 -14.48
C ALA A 816 -37.75 9.38 -12.96
N ALA A 817 -36.98 8.54 -12.25
CA ALA A 817 -37.00 8.51 -10.80
C ALA A 817 -36.49 9.83 -10.17
N PRO A 818 -37.14 10.31 -9.08
CA PRO A 818 -36.70 11.49 -8.32
C PRO A 818 -35.37 11.27 -7.58
N VAL A 819 -35.07 10.03 -7.18
CA VAL A 819 -33.79 9.65 -6.55
C VAL A 819 -33.11 8.58 -7.37
N VAL A 820 -31.89 8.86 -7.84
CA VAL A 820 -31.07 7.93 -8.63
C VAL A 820 -29.70 7.75 -7.98
N GLY A 821 -29.35 6.51 -7.65
CA GLY A 821 -28.02 6.13 -7.20
C GLY A 821 -27.14 5.62 -8.34
N GLY A 822 -25.86 6.01 -8.35
CA GLY A 822 -24.88 5.54 -9.32
C GLY A 822 -23.45 5.93 -8.96
N THR A 823 -22.46 5.28 -9.56
CA THR A 823 -21.05 5.62 -9.34
C THR A 823 -20.64 6.85 -10.16
N ALA A 824 -19.42 7.35 -9.95
CA ALA A 824 -18.86 8.43 -10.76
C ALA A 824 -18.90 8.12 -12.28
N TRP A 825 -18.76 6.84 -12.68
CA TRP A 825 -18.88 6.39 -14.06
C TRP A 825 -20.27 6.58 -14.67
N PHE A 826 -21.32 6.56 -13.85
CA PHE A 826 -22.67 6.82 -14.33
C PHE A 826 -22.90 8.32 -14.48
N PHE A 827 -22.56 9.11 -13.45
CA PHE A 827 -22.83 10.55 -13.42
C PHE A 827 -21.89 11.39 -14.30
N ALA A 828 -20.68 10.93 -14.61
CA ALA A 828 -19.75 11.66 -15.47
C ALA A 828 -20.11 11.62 -16.97
N ARG A 829 -21.09 10.80 -17.35
CA ARG A 829 -21.52 10.67 -18.74
C ARG A 829 -22.22 11.93 -19.24
N ASP A 830 -22.05 12.23 -20.53
CA ASP A 830 -22.67 13.39 -21.15
C ASP A 830 -24.21 13.34 -21.11
N GLU A 831 -24.83 12.16 -21.13
CA GLU A 831 -26.29 12.05 -21.02
C GLU A 831 -26.83 12.50 -19.65
N GLN A 832 -25.97 12.51 -18.61
CA GLN A 832 -26.33 12.93 -17.27
C GLN A 832 -26.07 14.42 -17.01
N ALA A 833 -25.40 15.14 -17.90
CA ALA A 833 -25.06 16.54 -17.72
C ALA A 833 -26.33 17.39 -17.50
N GLY A 834 -26.39 18.10 -16.36
CA GLY A 834 -27.52 18.95 -15.96
C GLY A 834 -28.85 18.21 -15.71
N ARG A 835 -28.86 16.88 -15.55
CA ARG A 835 -30.09 16.09 -15.32
C ARG A 835 -30.63 16.16 -13.90
N PHE A 836 -29.80 16.58 -12.94
CA PHE A 836 -30.13 16.58 -11.51
C PHE A 836 -30.07 18.00 -10.93
N ASP A 837 -30.93 18.29 -9.97
CA ASP A 837 -30.83 19.54 -9.19
C ASP A 837 -29.69 19.43 -8.16
N TYR A 838 -29.56 18.26 -7.53
CA TYR A 838 -28.58 17.99 -6.47
C TYR A 838 -27.83 16.69 -6.73
N LEU A 839 -26.53 16.68 -6.41
CA LEU A 839 -25.71 15.49 -6.32
C LEU A 839 -25.21 15.34 -4.88
N PHE A 840 -25.68 14.32 -4.17
CA PHE A 840 -25.15 13.92 -2.87
C PHE A 840 -24.03 12.91 -3.09
N VAL A 841 -22.86 13.17 -2.51
CA VAL A 841 -21.71 12.29 -2.57
C VAL A 841 -21.44 11.80 -1.15
N ASP A 842 -21.79 10.55 -0.85
CA ASP A 842 -21.47 9.94 0.43
C ASP A 842 -20.06 9.33 0.42
N GLU A 843 -19.48 9.15 1.61
CA GLU A 843 -18.07 8.80 1.80
C GLU A 843 -17.11 9.72 1.01
N ALA A 844 -17.43 11.02 0.95
CA ALA A 844 -16.68 12.02 0.20
C ALA A 844 -15.23 12.22 0.71
N GLY A 845 -14.91 11.75 1.92
CA GLY A 845 -13.52 11.68 2.42
C GLY A 845 -12.65 10.66 1.66
N GLN A 846 -13.26 9.74 0.91
CA GLN A 846 -12.58 8.77 0.04
C GLN A 846 -12.77 9.09 -1.45
N MET A 847 -13.54 10.13 -1.79
CA MET A 847 -13.82 10.50 -3.17
C MET A 847 -12.75 11.46 -3.69
N GLY A 848 -11.99 11.04 -4.70
CA GLY A 848 -10.97 11.89 -5.31
C GLY A 848 -11.53 13.09 -6.03
N LEU A 849 -10.80 14.21 -5.96
CA LEU A 849 -11.21 15.47 -6.58
C LEU A 849 -11.45 15.33 -8.09
N ALA A 850 -10.61 14.57 -8.80
CA ALA A 850 -10.77 14.34 -10.25
C ALA A 850 -12.07 13.61 -10.60
N ASN A 851 -12.46 12.60 -9.80
CA ASN A 851 -13.73 11.89 -10.00
C ASN A 851 -14.93 12.80 -9.73
N LEU A 852 -14.87 13.59 -8.63
CA LEU A 852 -15.91 14.55 -8.29
C LEU A 852 -16.10 15.59 -9.39
N LEU A 853 -15.01 16.15 -9.94
CA LEU A 853 -15.11 17.09 -11.06
C LEU A 853 -15.77 16.44 -12.28
N GLY A 854 -15.35 15.23 -12.66
CA GLY A 854 -15.95 14.50 -13.78
C GLY A 854 -17.46 14.33 -13.65
N MET A 855 -17.95 13.94 -12.47
CA MET A 855 -19.39 13.76 -12.21
C MET A 855 -20.14 15.04 -11.82
N GLY A 856 -19.43 16.11 -11.44
CA GLY A 856 -20.03 17.37 -10.96
C GLY A 856 -20.89 18.08 -12.00
N ARG A 857 -20.71 17.75 -13.29
CA ARG A 857 -21.56 18.20 -14.40
C ARG A 857 -23.00 17.70 -14.32
N ALA A 858 -23.25 16.61 -13.57
CA ALA A 858 -24.57 16.00 -13.49
C ALA A 858 -25.59 16.87 -12.77
N ALA A 859 -25.15 17.74 -11.86
CA ALA A 859 -26.03 18.50 -10.99
C ALA A 859 -25.66 19.97 -10.82
N ARG A 860 -26.66 20.79 -10.47
CA ARG A 860 -26.47 22.22 -10.17
C ARG A 860 -25.86 22.45 -8.79
N ASN A 861 -26.28 21.69 -7.78
CA ASN A 861 -25.81 21.76 -6.40
C ASN A 861 -25.09 20.46 -6.01
N ILE A 862 -24.03 20.55 -5.21
CA ILE A 862 -23.25 19.38 -4.76
C ILE A 862 -23.21 19.35 -3.23
N VAL A 863 -23.58 18.22 -2.63
CA VAL A 863 -23.50 18.00 -1.18
C VAL A 863 -22.49 16.88 -0.92
N LEU A 864 -21.43 17.20 -0.18
CA LEU A 864 -20.35 16.25 0.11
C LEU A 864 -20.50 15.75 1.53
N VAL A 865 -20.76 14.46 1.74
CA VAL A 865 -20.99 13.87 3.04
C VAL A 865 -19.91 12.84 3.33
N GLY A 866 -19.26 12.93 4.49
CA GLY A 866 -18.22 11.97 4.83
C GLY A 866 -17.39 12.41 6.02
N ASP A 867 -16.18 11.86 6.12
CA ASP A 867 -15.21 12.28 7.12
C ASP A 867 -13.79 12.14 6.56
N PRO A 868 -13.09 13.26 6.30
CA PRO A 868 -11.71 13.23 5.81
C PRO A 868 -10.71 12.70 6.86
N ARG A 869 -11.15 12.52 8.12
CA ARG A 869 -10.33 11.93 9.19
C ARG A 869 -10.43 10.41 9.28
N GLN A 870 -11.25 9.78 8.45
CA GLN A 870 -11.31 8.31 8.31
C GLN A 870 -10.28 7.83 7.28
N LEU A 871 -10.48 6.64 6.71
CA LEU A 871 -9.58 6.10 5.71
C LEU A 871 -9.44 7.10 4.55
N PRO A 872 -8.21 7.47 4.16
CA PRO A 872 -7.98 8.39 3.06
C PRO A 872 -8.36 7.73 1.73
N GLN A 873 -8.43 8.54 0.67
CA GLN A 873 -8.56 8.03 -0.68
C GLN A 873 -7.43 7.03 -0.99
N VAL A 874 -7.79 5.88 -1.58
CA VAL A 874 -6.82 4.94 -2.11
C VAL A 874 -6.34 5.46 -3.47
N ILE A 875 -5.11 5.97 -3.52
CA ILE A 875 -4.39 6.33 -4.74
C ILE A 875 -3.19 5.40 -4.92
N GLN A 876 -2.95 4.94 -6.14
CA GLN A 876 -1.80 4.10 -6.47
C GLN A 876 -0.70 4.89 -7.20
N GLY A 877 -1.11 5.92 -7.95
CA GLY A 877 -0.23 6.79 -8.72
C GLY A 877 0.38 7.90 -7.89
N SER A 878 1.51 8.42 -8.36
CA SER A 878 2.13 9.62 -7.79
C SER A 878 1.47 10.87 -8.41
N HIS A 879 0.91 11.72 -7.56
CA HIS A 879 0.25 12.97 -7.97
C HIS A 879 0.86 14.18 -7.28
N PRO A 880 0.99 15.31 -7.97
CA PRO A 880 1.31 16.58 -7.32
C PRO A 880 0.13 17.05 -6.48
N ASP A 881 0.42 17.74 -5.38
CA ASP A 881 -0.57 18.44 -4.55
C ASP A 881 -1.21 19.58 -5.38
N PRO A 882 -2.55 19.69 -5.47
CA PRO A 882 -3.60 19.01 -4.69
C PRO A 882 -4.30 17.83 -5.36
N ALA A 883 -3.80 17.33 -6.49
CA ALA A 883 -4.49 16.29 -7.26
C ALA A 883 -4.63 14.95 -6.52
N GLY A 884 -3.80 14.71 -5.49
CA GLY A 884 -3.87 13.51 -4.64
C GLY A 884 -4.86 13.57 -3.47
N LEU A 885 -5.54 14.70 -3.24
CA LEU A 885 -6.47 14.87 -2.11
C LEU A 885 -7.90 14.40 -2.45
N SER A 886 -8.62 13.91 -1.44
CA SER A 886 -10.08 13.77 -1.53
C SER A 886 -10.77 15.13 -1.59
N CYS A 887 -12.01 15.16 -2.04
CA CYS A 887 -12.77 16.41 -2.14
C CYS A 887 -13.07 17.06 -0.79
N LEU A 888 -13.26 16.27 0.29
CA LEU A 888 -13.42 16.82 1.63
C LEU A 888 -12.10 17.29 2.23
N GLU A 889 -10.99 16.60 2.01
CA GLU A 889 -9.66 17.08 2.44
C GLU A 889 -9.30 18.41 1.76
N TRP A 890 -9.59 18.53 0.46
CA TRP A 890 -9.40 19.77 -0.30
C TRP A 890 -10.16 20.96 0.34
N LEU A 891 -11.43 20.75 0.72
CA LEU A 891 -12.25 21.78 1.35
C LEU A 891 -11.87 22.05 2.82
N LEU A 892 -11.44 21.02 3.55
CA LEU A 892 -11.01 21.14 4.95
C LEU A 892 -9.73 21.99 5.08
N GLY A 893 -8.78 21.83 4.16
CA GLY A 893 -7.48 22.49 4.24
C GLY A 893 -6.74 22.14 5.53
N GLU A 894 -6.30 23.15 6.27
CA GLU A 894 -5.52 22.99 7.51
C GLU A 894 -6.41 22.81 8.77
N ALA A 895 -7.74 22.93 8.64
CA ALA A 895 -8.65 22.88 9.78
C ALA A 895 -8.79 21.47 10.40
N SER A 896 -9.09 21.40 11.70
CA SER A 896 -9.35 20.13 12.40
C SER A 896 -10.65 19.48 11.94
N THR A 897 -11.70 20.30 11.88
CA THR A 897 -13.04 19.99 11.38
C THR A 897 -13.53 21.08 10.44
N ILE A 898 -14.55 20.79 9.64
CA ILE A 898 -15.15 21.77 8.74
C ILE A 898 -15.62 23.01 9.53
N PRO A 899 -15.15 24.22 9.16
CA PRO A 899 -15.57 25.46 9.82
C PRO A 899 -17.07 25.71 9.66
N PRO A 900 -17.76 26.27 10.69
CA PRO A 900 -19.21 26.51 10.66
C PRO A 900 -19.69 27.46 9.54
N ASP A 901 -18.82 28.35 9.04
CA ASP A 901 -19.08 29.27 7.93
C ASP A 901 -18.86 28.61 6.55
N ARG A 902 -18.25 27.42 6.51
CA ARG A 902 -17.87 26.71 5.28
C ARG A 902 -18.60 25.39 5.07
N GLY A 903 -19.24 24.85 6.10
CA GLY A 903 -20.05 23.65 6.00
C GLY A 903 -20.62 23.22 7.34
N ILE A 904 -20.96 21.94 7.45
CA ILE A 904 -21.64 21.37 8.61
C ILE A 904 -20.72 20.33 9.26
N PHE A 905 -20.52 20.43 10.57
CA PHE A 905 -19.88 19.39 11.37
C PHE A 905 -20.92 18.73 12.28
N LEU A 906 -20.98 17.39 12.28
CA LEU A 906 -21.88 16.59 13.12
C LEU A 906 -21.10 16.06 14.33
N PRO A 907 -21.19 16.68 15.51
CA PRO A 907 -20.24 16.41 16.60
C PRO A 907 -20.60 15.19 17.47
N VAL A 908 -21.87 14.76 17.50
CA VAL A 908 -22.35 13.74 18.48
C VAL A 908 -22.39 12.34 17.87
N SER A 909 -21.60 11.40 18.40
CA SER A 909 -21.67 9.98 18.03
C SER A 909 -22.69 9.21 18.90
N ARG A 910 -23.48 8.35 18.26
CA ARG A 910 -24.52 7.50 18.90
C ARG A 910 -24.21 5.99 18.81
N ARG A 911 -23.04 5.62 18.27
CA ARG A 911 -22.65 4.21 18.03
C ARG A 911 -21.74 3.63 19.11
N MET A 912 -20.87 4.45 19.70
CA MET A 912 -19.81 3.99 20.60
C MET A 912 -20.18 4.19 22.07
N HIS A 913 -19.82 3.22 22.91
CA HIS A 913 -19.89 3.39 24.36
C HIS A 913 -18.99 4.58 24.77
N PRO A 914 -19.36 5.40 25.77
CA PRO A 914 -18.53 6.53 26.21
C PRO A 914 -17.07 6.17 26.50
N ASP A 915 -16.80 4.99 27.06
CA ASP A 915 -15.44 4.50 27.34
C ASP A 915 -14.63 4.08 26.10
N ALA A 916 -15.31 3.86 24.96
CA ALA A 916 -14.72 3.52 23.67
C ALA A 916 -14.67 4.74 22.72
N CYS A 917 -15.12 5.91 23.18
CA CYS A 917 -15.15 7.15 22.40
C CYS A 917 -13.68 7.60 22.14
N PRO A 918 -13.24 7.70 20.87
CA PRO A 918 -11.89 8.14 20.57
C PRO A 918 -11.63 9.56 21.08
N LEU A 919 -10.42 9.81 21.61
CA LEU A 919 -9.98 11.13 22.07
C LEU A 919 -10.09 12.24 21.01
N HIS A 920 -10.07 11.91 19.70
CA HIS A 920 -10.21 12.91 18.63
C HIS A 920 -11.61 13.49 18.49
N LEU A 921 -12.64 12.86 19.08
CA LEU A 921 -13.98 13.44 19.16
C LEU A 921 -14.07 14.54 20.23
N GLY A 922 -13.15 14.59 21.19
CA GLY A 922 -13.24 15.47 22.37
C GLY A 922 -14.13 14.89 23.49
N PRO A 923 -13.88 15.24 24.77
CA PRO A 923 -14.69 14.77 25.89
C PRO A 923 -16.13 15.34 25.84
N GLY A 924 -17.14 14.49 26.00
CA GLY A 924 -18.56 14.89 26.07
C GLY A 924 -19.40 14.70 24.79
N LEU A 925 -18.81 14.15 23.72
CA LEU A 925 -19.42 14.05 22.39
C LEU A 925 -19.96 12.65 22.01
N CYS A 926 -20.07 11.76 22.99
CA CYS A 926 -20.78 10.48 22.88
C CYS A 926 -22.07 10.54 23.72
N GLY A 927 -23.23 10.52 23.06
CA GLY A 927 -24.56 10.56 23.69
C GLY A 927 -25.15 9.16 23.94
N PRO A 928 -26.20 9.02 24.78
CA PRO A 928 -26.86 7.74 24.96
C PRO A 928 -27.47 7.24 23.63
N ALA A 929 -27.35 5.94 23.37
CA ALA A 929 -28.02 5.31 22.22
C ALA A 929 -29.55 5.48 22.35
N PRO A 930 -30.28 5.73 21.25
CA PRO A 930 -31.74 5.83 21.31
C PRO A 930 -32.34 4.50 21.81
N GLU A 931 -33.39 4.59 22.65
CA GLU A 931 -34.19 3.42 23.01
C GLU A 931 -34.79 2.81 21.73
N PRO A 932 -34.80 1.48 21.58
CA PRO A 932 -35.42 0.84 20.42
C PRO A 932 -36.91 1.24 20.34
N PRO A 933 -37.48 1.38 19.13
CA PRO A 933 -38.90 1.67 18.98
C PRO A 933 -39.71 0.61 19.74
N ARG A 934 -40.66 1.07 20.56
CA ARG A 934 -41.62 0.19 21.23
C ARG A 934 -42.50 -0.47 20.18
N HIS A 935 -42.03 -1.56 19.60
CA HIS A 935 -42.85 -2.43 18.79
C HIS A 935 -43.98 -2.95 19.67
N ARG A 936 -45.23 -2.69 19.24
CA ARG A 936 -46.39 -3.43 19.72
C ARG A 936 -46.07 -4.92 19.56
N GLN A 937 -46.27 -5.66 20.63
CA GLN A 937 -46.14 -7.11 20.67
C GLN A 937 -46.88 -7.74 19.49
N THR A 938 -46.13 -8.39 18.61
CA THR A 938 -46.60 -9.53 17.84
C THR A 938 -45.57 -10.65 17.96
N GLU A 939 -46.08 -11.85 18.14
CA GLU A 939 -45.40 -13.01 18.67
C GLU A 939 -44.40 -13.63 17.67
N GLY A 940 -43.26 -14.06 18.21
CA GLY A 940 -42.65 -15.34 17.86
C GLY A 940 -41.78 -15.42 16.60
N TRP A 941 -40.49 -15.13 16.73
CA TRP A 941 -39.44 -15.79 15.93
C TRP A 941 -38.16 -15.96 16.76
N GLN A 942 -37.91 -17.19 17.21
CA GLN A 942 -36.60 -17.66 17.65
C GLN A 942 -35.98 -18.43 16.48
N HIS A 943 -34.82 -18.02 15.99
CA HIS A 943 -33.86 -18.95 15.39
C HIS A 943 -32.40 -18.54 15.69
N PRO A 944 -31.48 -19.52 15.80
CA PRO A 944 -30.18 -19.38 16.45
C PRO A 944 -29.03 -19.07 15.48
N LEU A 945 -28.04 -18.32 15.96
CA LEU A 945 -26.73 -18.15 15.29
C LEU A 945 -25.87 -19.41 15.48
N PRO A 946 -25.22 -19.95 14.44
CA PRO A 946 -24.34 -21.10 14.58
C PRO A 946 -22.94 -20.70 15.07
N GLY A 947 -22.58 -21.24 16.24
CA GLY A 947 -21.32 -21.96 16.46
C GLY A 947 -20.00 -21.22 16.31
N GLY A 948 -19.58 -20.52 17.37
CA GLY A 948 -18.17 -20.19 17.63
C GLY A 948 -17.71 -20.79 18.95
N ARG A 949 -17.10 -21.98 18.92
CA ARG A 949 -16.47 -22.61 20.10
C ARG A 949 -15.25 -21.78 20.54
N ARG A 950 -15.26 -21.27 21.77
CA ARG A 950 -14.03 -21.02 22.55
C ARG A 950 -14.14 -21.67 23.91
N LEU A 951 -13.33 -22.71 24.07
CA LEU A 951 -12.92 -23.31 25.33
C LEU A 951 -12.11 -22.28 26.12
N LEU A 952 -12.58 -21.88 27.29
CA LEU A 952 -11.73 -21.41 28.39
C LEU A 952 -12.28 -22.01 29.68
N GLY A 953 -11.51 -22.95 30.23
CA GLY A 953 -11.75 -23.53 31.54
C GLY A 953 -11.49 -22.51 32.63
N ALA A 954 -12.48 -22.29 33.49
CA ALA A 954 -12.32 -21.58 34.75
C ALA A 954 -12.01 -22.61 35.85
N CYS A 955 -10.80 -22.54 36.39
CA CYS A 955 -10.41 -23.24 37.60
C CYS A 955 -11.09 -22.56 38.80
N GLY A 956 -11.68 -23.38 39.66
CA GLY A 956 -12.56 -22.94 40.72
C GLY A 956 -11.85 -22.30 41.92
N ALA A 957 -12.61 -21.49 42.64
CA ALA A 957 -12.40 -21.24 44.06
C ALA A 957 -13.78 -20.98 44.70
N GLN A 958 -14.43 -22.06 45.15
CA GLN A 958 -15.52 -21.99 46.11
C GLN A 958 -14.95 -22.04 47.52
N ARG A 959 -15.36 -21.10 48.37
CA ARG A 959 -15.55 -21.35 49.79
C ARG A 959 -16.85 -20.69 50.29
N PRO A 960 -17.45 -21.27 51.34
CA PRO A 960 -18.90 -21.37 51.49
C PRO A 960 -19.42 -20.61 52.71
N ARG A 961 -20.76 -20.48 52.86
CA ARG A 961 -21.54 -20.71 54.10
C ARG A 961 -23.01 -20.28 53.98
N PRO A 962 -23.92 -20.74 54.87
CA PRO A 962 -25.08 -21.54 54.44
C PRO A 962 -26.44 -21.08 55.02
N ASP A 963 -27.44 -21.93 54.76
CA ASP A 963 -28.66 -22.18 55.53
C ASP A 963 -29.73 -21.08 55.68
N LEU A 964 -30.89 -21.31 55.07
CA LEU A 964 -32.05 -21.89 55.77
C LEU A 964 -33.22 -22.22 54.80
N PRO A 965 -34.07 -23.21 55.13
CA PRO A 965 -35.03 -23.84 54.20
C PRO A 965 -36.49 -23.43 54.46
N ARG A 966 -37.40 -23.72 53.52
CA ARG A 966 -38.59 -24.58 53.73
C ARG A 966 -39.57 -24.59 52.55
N GLY A 967 -39.92 -25.81 52.14
CA GLY A 967 -41.23 -26.23 51.64
C GLY A 967 -41.46 -26.10 50.13
N GLY A 968 -42.06 -27.05 49.44
CA GLY A 968 -42.61 -28.35 49.81
C GLY A 968 -43.35 -28.93 48.60
N ARG A 969 -43.06 -30.20 48.31
CA ARG A 969 -43.89 -31.26 47.68
C ARG A 969 -44.89 -30.91 46.55
N GLY A 970 -44.78 -31.73 45.49
CA GLY A 970 -45.93 -32.31 44.77
C GLY A 970 -45.59 -32.61 43.31
N HIS A 971 -45.22 -33.83 42.93
CA HIS A 971 -46.13 -34.88 42.39
C HIS A 971 -46.89 -34.42 41.14
N ARG A 972 -46.99 -35.14 40.01
CA ARG A 972 -46.80 -36.57 39.67
C ARG A 972 -47.00 -36.71 38.15
N ARG A 973 -46.29 -37.68 37.54
CA ARG A 973 -46.72 -38.74 36.56
C ARG A 973 -47.73 -38.39 35.45
N GLY A 974 -47.65 -38.94 34.24
CA GLY A 974 -47.07 -40.21 33.77
C GLY A 974 -46.91 -40.22 32.23
N ARG A 975 -46.09 -41.13 31.69
CA ARG A 975 -46.47 -42.43 31.07
C ARG A 975 -47.43 -42.27 29.89
N GLY A 976 -47.25 -42.88 28.72
CA GLY A 976 -46.35 -43.93 28.21
C GLY A 976 -46.47 -43.89 26.67
N SER A 977 -45.54 -44.49 25.93
CA SER A 977 -45.63 -45.87 25.39
C SER A 977 -45.65 -45.83 23.85
N ALA A 978 -44.47 -45.89 23.21
CA ALA A 978 -43.92 -47.03 22.45
C ALA A 978 -44.91 -48.04 21.79
N PRO A 979 -44.50 -48.95 20.87
CA PRO A 979 -43.35 -48.98 19.92
C PRO A 979 -43.69 -49.70 18.56
N LEU A 980 -42.64 -50.11 17.82
CA LEU A 980 -42.54 -51.26 16.87
C LEU A 980 -42.89 -50.94 15.40
N ARG A 981 -42.15 -51.41 14.37
CA ARG A 981 -41.05 -52.39 14.28
C ARG A 981 -40.45 -52.39 12.85
N ALA A 982 -39.16 -52.77 12.78
CA ALA A 982 -38.56 -53.72 11.83
C ALA A 982 -38.46 -53.32 10.33
N LEU A 983 -37.42 -53.66 9.56
CA LEU A 983 -36.27 -54.58 9.70
C LEU A 983 -35.29 -54.32 8.53
N ASP A 984 -33.99 -54.56 8.76
CA ASP A 984 -32.96 -55.17 7.88
C ASP A 984 -32.82 -54.74 6.40
N ARG A 985 -31.64 -54.66 5.75
CA ARG A 985 -30.29 -55.17 6.01
C ARG A 985 -29.34 -54.56 4.96
N GLN A 986 -28.09 -54.38 5.38
CA GLN A 986 -26.81 -54.54 4.64
C GLN A 986 -26.74 -54.49 3.10
N GLY A 987 -25.73 -53.77 2.59
CA GLY A 987 -25.08 -54.17 1.33
C GLY A 987 -24.19 -53.12 0.67
N ARG A 988 -22.89 -53.19 0.97
CA ARG A 988 -21.71 -52.67 0.25
C ARG A 988 -21.92 -52.19 -1.20
N ARG A 989 -21.38 -51.01 -1.53
CA ARG A 989 -20.15 -50.83 -2.34
C ARG A 989 -19.63 -49.41 -2.20
#